data_AF-A0A946DEW0-F1
#
_entry.id   AF-A0A946DEW0-F1
#
_cell.length_a   1.000
_cell.length_b   1.000
_cell.length_c   1.000
_cell.angle_alpha   90.00
_cell.angle_beta   90.00
_cell.angle_gamma   90.00
#
_symmetry.space_group_name_H-M   'P 1'
#
loop_
_entity.id
_entity.type
_entity.pdbx_description
1 polymer ?
#
loop_
_entity_poly.entity_id
_entity_poly.type
_entity_poly.pdbx_seq_one_letter_code
_entity_poly.pdbx_strand_id
1 'polypeptide(L)'
;MKTQISRNSRQVLKNYSSVCHQQGRMLTDSDLTEQALISRDRLTQALRDVIGTGTPRFGALLQLAEDKSPELHWGAVYVDGVPAQVKPNPEAPDNNIFDYNLQLDYPQPPALPDSAYRLYVDIWERTIAWLDDDMLRDPGLHGADTTTRTQTVAQVKYCSMEIDPLCTDINPPVGDARLRLVLRSLSTSNDPCDPCSDELELRDPVGNYLFRVELHDVHYDENNQPDSVIVKWSSENGAEAYKTSDTPPDFSSDSYVYEFFDDITETRLGIHLARDTGSSERIIDGVRPSIVNSFSATSSAAKQHVRRWDGWCKIEQLSAGWTVTEGFEGSIDLTSSVGSGNPGHVDLDGNTVNIELRVISLALNLSDHALVAGDYWTAPVRESIHQQGEVLLEEAESGNGISPEGELHHYMLLVDVDDTSTISLPADSECDSYNACQPVQFPSLTDLNAADICYQRPECDSEPSLLSLLTTVAPSLHNTERLKLNNLLDNLLCYTSASTVPLGPEPLCQLLQDEGAQSVQDALNIICDFENDGCATFSVSAGPGWQQVFTKIPPSADAHICFQEGDYPLGETLVVENKGHLKISCAGEGTHFYHNANETVIRFKDCQSVSVTDGFFSGGNSGAGKPDDQTFAHIKGALTFENCAEVQLQHIVSQCKSATRLFASCITVINTLSKPGRVRIKECRFEVGHQQVGLLLLNQQRISVIDNQILARKKPKSMTIDYMLNDYTVASRIKDLLIKGAVVRDFDKLDIPQREGLQNLQTDRKSGNRQIMFNSPIASSQWKKLVSAETENTVISSNNALLNTLKSVAINILRNPKLRRKNAALTRWITDLKKQNPSVMSKGIVCAGDTAKEIRVLNNTITGTHMGIQVGVSNRSKDKPETLHAGITRIQGNSIQIVLSPLASRRRGGIFAGNCSQLSIIDNSIQLQRFSFTNLTKVESIRIYGVLGRKIIVKDNYSTNCNIGIKIAPVAMQDVTHQWLVADNMFAGSTTSVEAPGSVKKRNNIT
;
A
#
# COMPACT_ATOMS: atom_id res chain seq x y z
N MET A 1 27.63 10.20 -42.92
CA MET A 1 26.78 10.80 -43.97
C MET A 1 25.36 10.83 -43.42
N LYS A 2 24.65 11.95 -43.55
CA LYS A 2 23.25 12.11 -43.08
C LYS A 2 22.30 11.96 -44.28
N THR A 3 21.01 11.69 -44.03
CA THR A 3 19.99 11.51 -45.07
C THR A 3 19.85 12.78 -45.92
N GLN A 4 19.83 12.61 -47.24
CA GLN A 4 19.55 13.68 -48.20
C GLN A 4 18.06 13.68 -48.51
N ILE A 5 17.36 14.73 -48.10
CA ILE A 5 15.90 14.91 -48.28
C ILE A 5 15.61 16.26 -48.94
N SER A 6 14.52 16.37 -49.71
CA SER A 6 14.14 17.60 -50.41
C SER A 6 13.87 18.77 -49.47
N ARG A 7 13.12 18.54 -48.38
CA ARG A 7 12.91 19.48 -47.27
C ARG A 7 12.50 18.76 -45.98
N ASN A 8 12.51 19.45 -44.85
CA ASN A 8 11.90 18.98 -43.59
C ASN A 8 10.58 19.72 -43.36
N SER A 9 9.47 19.10 -43.76
CA SER A 9 8.14 19.70 -43.67
C SER A 9 7.41 19.43 -42.34
N ARG A 10 8.01 18.70 -41.40
CA ARG A 10 7.37 18.35 -40.11
C ARG A 10 7.17 19.58 -39.22
N GLN A 11 5.91 19.98 -39.02
CA GLN A 11 5.50 21.08 -38.12
C GLN A 11 4.65 20.58 -36.94
N VAL A 12 5.29 20.17 -35.84
CA VAL A 12 4.60 19.58 -34.66
C VAL A 12 3.53 20.52 -34.07
N LEU A 13 3.79 21.83 -34.04
CA LEU A 13 2.88 22.80 -33.45
C LEU A 13 1.62 23.05 -34.28
N LYS A 14 1.56 22.56 -35.53
CA LYS A 14 0.41 22.73 -36.42
C LYS A 14 -0.63 21.62 -36.33
N ASN A 15 -0.43 20.56 -35.53
CA ASN A 15 -1.39 19.46 -35.37
C ASN A 15 -1.85 18.81 -36.69
N TYR A 16 -0.94 18.63 -37.66
CA TYR A 16 -1.27 17.90 -38.88
C TYR A 16 -1.61 16.43 -38.57
N SER A 17 -2.76 15.98 -39.08
CA SER A 17 -3.30 14.64 -38.93
C SER A 17 -2.92 13.70 -40.07
N SER A 18 -2.74 14.23 -41.28
CA SER A 18 -2.30 13.47 -42.47
C SER A 18 -1.73 14.36 -43.59
N VAL A 19 -1.12 13.72 -44.59
CA VAL A 19 -0.66 14.26 -45.87
C VAL A 19 -1.57 13.73 -46.98
N CYS A 20 -2.22 14.63 -47.71
CA CYS A 20 -3.14 14.28 -48.80
C CYS A 20 -2.54 14.65 -50.17
N HIS A 21 -2.42 13.65 -51.05
CA HIS A 21 -1.92 13.86 -52.41
C HIS A 21 -3.00 14.39 -53.34
N GLN A 22 -2.66 15.41 -54.13
CA GLN A 22 -3.57 16.04 -55.08
C GLN A 22 -3.39 15.46 -56.49
N GLN A 23 -4.50 15.32 -57.21
CA GLN A 23 -4.50 14.79 -58.57
C GLN A 23 -3.60 15.64 -59.49
N GLY A 24 -2.69 14.98 -60.20
CA GLY A 24 -1.81 15.61 -61.19
C GLY A 24 -0.62 16.41 -60.63
N ARG A 25 -0.46 16.51 -59.30
CA ARG A 25 0.67 17.21 -58.66
C ARG A 25 1.89 16.29 -58.46
N MET A 26 3.07 16.89 -58.25
CA MET A 26 4.34 16.17 -58.04
C MET A 26 4.39 15.51 -56.66
N LEU A 27 4.88 14.27 -56.59
CA LEU A 27 5.15 13.55 -55.34
C LEU A 27 6.59 13.79 -54.88
N THR A 28 6.81 14.19 -53.62
CA THR A 28 8.16 14.42 -53.06
C THR A 28 8.52 13.43 -51.94
N ASP A 29 9.82 13.19 -51.72
CA ASP A 29 10.32 12.35 -50.61
C ASP A 29 10.01 12.97 -49.22
N SER A 30 9.90 14.29 -49.16
CA SER A 30 9.56 15.03 -47.95
C SER A 30 8.12 14.74 -47.52
N ASP A 31 7.16 14.74 -48.45
CA ASP A 31 5.74 14.47 -48.18
C ASP A 31 5.54 13.05 -47.62
N LEU A 32 6.21 12.05 -48.22
CA LEU A 32 6.18 10.66 -47.73
C LEU A 32 6.83 10.51 -46.33
N THR A 33 7.93 11.23 -46.10
CA THR A 33 8.62 11.22 -44.80
C THR A 33 7.77 11.87 -43.72
N GLU A 34 7.09 12.97 -44.04
CA GLU A 34 6.19 13.68 -43.13
C GLU A 34 5.00 12.81 -42.72
N GLN A 35 4.33 12.14 -43.67
CA GLN A 35 3.24 11.21 -43.36
C GLN A 35 3.68 10.11 -42.38
N ALA A 36 4.87 9.54 -42.59
CA ALA A 36 5.42 8.52 -41.69
C ALA A 36 5.72 9.08 -40.29
N LEU A 37 6.19 10.32 -40.19
CA LEU A 37 6.46 10.98 -38.92
C LEU A 37 5.17 11.35 -38.18
N ILE A 38 4.15 11.88 -38.88
CA ILE A 38 2.82 12.16 -38.31
C ILE A 38 2.21 10.86 -37.76
N SER A 39 2.22 9.79 -38.55
CA SER A 39 1.68 8.49 -38.13
C SER A 39 2.40 7.93 -36.90
N ARG A 40 3.74 8.02 -36.86
CA ARG A 40 4.54 7.60 -35.71
C ARG A 40 4.24 8.46 -34.48
N ASP A 41 4.17 9.77 -34.63
CA ASP A 41 3.96 10.69 -33.52
C ASP A 41 2.56 10.49 -32.91
N ARG A 42 1.52 10.39 -33.75
CA ARG A 42 0.15 10.05 -33.31
C ARG A 42 0.10 8.69 -32.62
N LEU A 43 0.76 7.65 -33.17
CA LEU A 43 0.83 6.34 -32.52
C LEU A 43 1.61 6.38 -31.19
N THR A 44 2.72 7.12 -31.12
CA THR A 44 3.53 7.21 -29.89
C THR A 44 2.80 7.98 -28.80
N GLN A 45 2.05 9.01 -29.17
CA GLN A 45 1.23 9.80 -28.27
C GLN A 45 0.02 8.98 -27.83
N ALA A 46 -0.70 8.36 -28.77
CA ALA A 46 -1.78 7.43 -28.47
C ALA A 46 -1.30 6.26 -27.59
N LEU A 47 -0.12 5.67 -27.79
CA LEU A 47 0.36 4.59 -26.90
C LEU A 47 0.72 5.07 -25.49
N ARG A 48 1.07 6.34 -25.31
CA ARG A 48 1.23 6.94 -23.97
C ARG A 48 -0.12 7.18 -23.29
N ASP A 49 -1.18 7.36 -24.08
CA ASP A 49 -2.47 7.88 -23.62
C ASP A 49 -3.62 6.82 -23.64
N VAL A 50 -3.69 5.93 -24.65
CA VAL A 50 -4.63 4.79 -24.95
C VAL A 50 -4.47 3.59 -24.00
N ILE A 51 -3.89 3.89 -22.89
CA ILE A 51 -4.36 3.35 -21.65
C ILE A 51 -5.91 3.52 -21.49
N GLY A 52 -6.58 4.48 -22.15
CA GLY A 52 -8.05 4.55 -22.28
C GLY A 52 -8.56 5.88 -22.87
N THR A 53 -9.89 6.12 -22.83
CA THR A 53 -10.55 7.40 -23.18
C THR A 53 -10.51 8.35 -21.98
N GLY A 54 -10.09 9.61 -22.19
CA GLY A 54 -9.99 10.63 -21.12
C GLY A 54 -8.84 11.62 -21.35
N THR A 55 -8.65 12.57 -20.42
CA THR A 55 -7.50 13.48 -20.44
C THR A 55 -6.28 12.82 -19.76
N PRO A 56 -5.05 12.93 -20.30
CA PRO A 56 -3.87 12.27 -19.75
C PRO A 56 -3.43 12.92 -18.43
N ARG A 57 -3.05 12.12 -17.41
CA ARG A 57 -2.58 12.62 -16.10
C ARG A 57 -1.50 13.73 -16.18
N PHE A 58 -0.69 13.74 -17.23
CA PHE A 58 0.31 14.78 -17.47
C PHE A 58 -0.05 15.58 -18.74
N GLY A 59 -0.34 16.88 -18.60
CA GLY A 59 -0.67 17.76 -19.72
C GLY A 59 -2.14 17.70 -20.19
N ALA A 60 -3.05 17.25 -19.33
CA ALA A 60 -4.50 17.21 -19.57
C ALA A 60 -5.14 18.60 -19.68
N LEU A 61 -6.17 18.69 -20.53
CA LEU A 61 -7.10 19.84 -20.64
C LEU A 61 -7.95 20.04 -19.37
N LEU A 62 -8.37 18.96 -18.70
CA LEU A 62 -9.16 18.99 -17.46
C LEU A 62 -8.36 18.33 -16.32
N GLN A 63 -8.17 19.03 -15.20
CA GLN A 63 -7.38 18.57 -14.05
C GLN A 63 -8.13 18.77 -12.72
N LEU A 64 -7.75 18.02 -11.68
CA LEU A 64 -8.20 18.26 -10.31
C LEU A 64 -7.13 19.05 -9.53
N ALA A 65 -7.53 20.16 -8.91
CA ALA A 65 -6.71 20.91 -7.94
C ALA A 65 -6.47 20.10 -6.65
N GLU A 66 -5.59 20.58 -5.76
CA GLU A 66 -5.28 19.90 -4.48
C GLU A 66 -6.51 19.68 -3.59
N ASP A 67 -7.53 20.55 -3.71
CA ASP A 67 -8.80 20.45 -3.00
C ASP A 67 -9.87 19.61 -3.73
N LYS A 68 -9.50 18.99 -4.85
CA LYS A 68 -10.36 18.21 -5.76
C LYS A 68 -11.40 19.03 -6.52
N SER A 69 -11.24 20.34 -6.64
CA SER A 69 -12.02 21.13 -7.60
C SER A 69 -11.50 20.94 -9.03
N PRO A 70 -12.37 20.90 -10.06
CA PRO A 70 -11.94 20.80 -11.45
C PRO A 70 -11.40 22.14 -11.97
N GLU A 71 -10.25 22.12 -12.66
CA GLU A 71 -9.60 23.26 -13.31
C GLU A 71 -9.33 22.96 -14.80
N LEU A 72 -9.53 23.95 -15.68
CA LEU A 72 -9.23 23.85 -17.11
C LEU A 72 -7.85 24.45 -17.44
N HIS A 73 -7.07 23.71 -18.23
CA HIS A 73 -5.70 24.06 -18.63
C HIS A 73 -5.50 23.89 -20.13
N TRP A 74 -4.51 24.56 -20.72
CA TRP A 74 -4.09 24.21 -22.08
C TRP A 74 -3.53 22.79 -22.10
N GLY A 75 -4.01 21.93 -23.00
CA GLY A 75 -3.70 20.51 -22.89
C GLY A 75 -4.29 19.60 -23.96
N ALA A 76 -3.95 18.32 -23.84
CA ALA A 76 -4.40 17.26 -24.74
C ALA A 76 -5.71 16.61 -24.25
N VAL A 77 -6.48 16.10 -25.21
CA VAL A 77 -7.71 15.33 -25.01
C VAL A 77 -7.86 14.26 -26.09
N TYR A 78 -8.54 13.16 -25.78
CA TYR A 78 -8.89 12.09 -26.72
C TYR A 78 -10.39 11.92 -26.77
N VAL A 79 -10.97 12.00 -27.96
CA VAL A 79 -12.40 11.74 -28.18
C VAL A 79 -12.52 10.73 -29.32
N ASP A 80 -13.23 9.62 -29.07
CA ASP A 80 -13.33 8.47 -29.99
C ASP A 80 -12.00 7.93 -30.53
N GLY A 81 -10.92 8.06 -29.75
CA GLY A 81 -9.58 7.64 -30.14
C GLY A 81 -8.82 8.65 -31.02
N VAL A 82 -9.39 9.82 -31.29
CA VAL A 82 -8.74 10.93 -32.01
C VAL A 82 -7.99 11.82 -31.00
N PRO A 83 -6.64 11.92 -31.06
CA PRO A 83 -5.89 12.86 -30.24
C PRO A 83 -6.09 14.29 -30.72
N ALA A 84 -6.42 15.20 -29.80
CA ALA A 84 -6.51 16.62 -30.07
C ALA A 84 -5.82 17.46 -28.97
N GLN A 85 -5.52 18.72 -29.29
CA GLN A 85 -4.85 19.62 -28.36
C GLN A 85 -5.46 21.03 -28.44
N VAL A 86 -5.98 21.52 -27.32
CA VAL A 86 -6.49 22.89 -27.19
C VAL A 86 -5.34 23.83 -26.83
N LYS A 87 -5.11 24.87 -27.65
CA LYS A 87 -3.94 25.76 -27.54
C LYS A 87 -4.33 27.22 -27.35
N PRO A 88 -3.48 27.98 -26.62
CA PRO A 88 -3.64 29.42 -26.52
C PRO A 88 -3.33 30.11 -27.86
N ASN A 89 -4.09 31.15 -28.17
CA ASN A 89 -3.71 32.20 -29.12
C ASN A 89 -2.34 32.79 -28.70
N PRO A 90 -1.43 33.12 -29.63
CA PRO A 90 -0.17 33.83 -29.36
C PRO A 90 -0.25 35.05 -28.44
N GLU A 91 -1.41 35.70 -28.33
CA GLU A 91 -1.63 36.85 -27.44
C GLU A 91 -1.98 36.47 -25.98
N ALA A 92 -2.14 35.18 -25.68
CA ALA A 92 -2.51 34.72 -24.35
C ALA A 92 -1.37 34.82 -23.31
N PRO A 93 -1.69 34.99 -22.02
CA PRO A 93 -0.69 34.99 -20.94
C PRO A 93 0.03 33.64 -20.81
N ASP A 94 1.33 33.67 -20.49
CA ASP A 94 2.14 32.46 -20.25
C ASP A 94 1.92 31.91 -18.82
N ASN A 95 0.70 31.43 -18.52
CA ASN A 95 0.30 30.95 -17.19
C ASN A 95 -0.32 29.53 -17.17
N ASN A 96 -0.33 28.81 -18.29
CA ASN A 96 -0.89 27.46 -18.45
C ASN A 96 -2.36 27.29 -17.98
N ILE A 97 -3.14 28.37 -17.87
CA ILE A 97 -4.55 28.34 -17.50
C ILE A 97 -5.38 28.57 -18.77
N PHE A 98 -6.40 27.75 -18.97
CA PHE A 98 -7.30 27.89 -20.12
C PHE A 98 -8.10 29.19 -20.02
N ASP A 99 -8.15 29.94 -21.12
CA ASP A 99 -9.01 31.12 -21.28
C ASP A 99 -9.87 30.92 -22.54
N TYR A 100 -11.18 30.84 -22.34
CA TYR A 100 -12.15 30.59 -23.40
C TYR A 100 -12.06 31.59 -24.56
N ASN A 101 -11.72 32.86 -24.30
CA ASN A 101 -11.67 33.90 -25.33
C ASN A 101 -10.37 33.89 -26.14
N LEU A 102 -9.37 33.13 -25.71
CA LEU A 102 -8.02 33.12 -26.28
C LEU A 102 -7.66 31.76 -26.86
N GLN A 103 -8.66 31.02 -27.38
CA GLN A 103 -8.44 29.77 -28.10
C GLN A 103 -7.85 30.05 -29.48
N LEU A 104 -6.78 29.34 -29.85
CA LEU A 104 -6.16 29.47 -31.17
C LEU A 104 -7.11 29.06 -32.30
N ASP A 105 -7.77 27.92 -32.11
CA ASP A 105 -8.59 27.30 -33.15
C ASP A 105 -10.07 27.69 -33.06
N TYR A 106 -10.47 28.52 -32.08
CA TYR A 106 -11.81 29.12 -32.00
C TYR A 106 -11.73 30.65 -31.91
N PRO A 107 -11.25 31.34 -32.96
CA PRO A 107 -11.10 32.79 -32.95
C PRO A 107 -12.47 33.49 -32.90
N GLN A 108 -12.59 34.51 -32.06
CA GLN A 108 -13.84 35.24 -31.80
C GLN A 108 -15.00 34.32 -31.36
N PRO A 109 -14.83 33.58 -30.25
CA PRO A 109 -15.88 32.71 -29.75
C PRO A 109 -17.06 33.54 -29.22
N PRO A 110 -18.31 33.03 -29.26
CA PRO A 110 -19.46 33.71 -28.67
C PRO A 110 -19.24 34.00 -27.19
N ALA A 111 -19.65 35.17 -26.72
CA ALA A 111 -19.52 35.54 -25.32
C ALA A 111 -20.22 34.51 -24.41
N LEU A 112 -19.58 34.19 -23.28
CA LEU A 112 -20.16 33.32 -22.27
C LEU A 112 -21.36 34.02 -21.61
N PRO A 113 -22.47 33.30 -21.33
CA PRO A 113 -23.65 33.89 -20.71
C PRO A 113 -23.42 34.17 -19.22
N ASP A 114 -24.20 35.09 -18.65
CA ASP A 114 -24.22 35.37 -17.21
C ASP A 114 -24.97 34.29 -16.40
N SER A 115 -25.78 33.46 -17.06
CA SER A 115 -26.51 32.32 -16.48
C SER A 115 -25.70 31.02 -16.60
N ALA A 116 -26.04 30.00 -15.82
CA ALA A 116 -25.39 28.69 -15.82
C ALA A 116 -25.33 28.07 -17.22
N TYR A 117 -24.17 27.50 -17.55
CA TYR A 117 -23.87 26.92 -18.86
C TYR A 117 -22.96 25.72 -18.72
N ARG A 118 -22.84 24.97 -19.81
CA ARG A 118 -22.06 23.74 -19.89
C ARG A 118 -21.00 23.87 -20.97
N LEU A 119 -19.77 23.49 -20.64
CA LEU A 119 -18.64 23.46 -21.58
C LEU A 119 -18.43 22.05 -22.13
N TYR A 120 -18.22 21.98 -23.44
CA TYR A 120 -17.88 20.76 -24.16
C TYR A 120 -16.78 21.05 -25.18
N VAL A 121 -16.03 20.03 -25.57
CA VAL A 121 -15.04 20.12 -26.65
C VAL A 121 -15.60 19.47 -27.91
N ASP A 122 -15.42 20.16 -29.03
CA ASP A 122 -15.69 19.69 -30.40
C ASP A 122 -14.36 19.51 -31.13
N ILE A 123 -14.15 18.32 -31.68
CA ILE A 123 -12.94 17.93 -32.39
C ILE A 123 -13.30 17.38 -33.76
N TRP A 124 -12.65 17.90 -34.79
CA TRP A 124 -12.76 17.37 -36.14
C TRP A 124 -11.43 17.55 -36.88
N GLU A 125 -11.32 17.01 -38.08
CA GLU A 125 -10.18 17.27 -38.94
C GLU A 125 -10.61 18.22 -40.07
N ARG A 126 -9.84 19.27 -40.32
CA ARG A 126 -10.07 20.18 -41.46
C ARG A 126 -8.96 20.07 -42.49
N THR A 127 -9.27 20.39 -43.74
CA THR A 127 -8.26 20.48 -44.81
C THR A 127 -7.44 21.77 -44.67
N ILE A 128 -6.12 21.66 -44.87
CA ILE A 128 -5.14 22.74 -44.92
C ILE A 128 -4.52 22.75 -46.31
N ALA A 129 -4.73 23.84 -47.02
CA ALA A 129 -4.17 24.10 -48.33
C ALA A 129 -3.01 25.10 -48.23
N TRP A 130 -2.36 25.36 -49.38
CA TRP A 130 -1.27 26.31 -49.46
C TRP A 130 -1.67 27.76 -49.13
N LEU A 131 -2.98 28.06 -49.17
CA LEU A 131 -3.53 29.35 -48.75
C LEU A 131 -3.39 29.55 -47.23
N ASP A 132 -3.46 28.46 -46.47
CA ASP A 132 -3.36 28.45 -45.01
C ASP A 132 -1.91 28.31 -44.54
N ASP A 133 -1.10 27.49 -45.24
CA ASP A 133 0.32 27.32 -44.97
C ASP A 133 1.16 27.38 -46.26
N ASP A 134 1.87 28.50 -46.43
CA ASP A 134 2.74 28.74 -47.58
C ASP A 134 3.87 27.69 -47.71
N MET A 135 4.23 27.01 -46.62
CA MET A 135 5.19 25.90 -46.65
C MET A 135 4.71 24.76 -47.56
N LEU A 136 3.42 24.61 -47.84
CA LEU A 136 2.92 23.55 -48.73
C LEU A 136 3.30 23.78 -50.20
N ARG A 137 3.74 24.99 -50.57
CA ARG A 137 4.35 25.27 -51.88
C ARG A 137 5.84 24.96 -51.84
N ASP A 138 6.36 24.37 -52.91
CA ASP A 138 7.80 24.13 -53.02
C ASP A 138 8.47 25.20 -53.90
N PRO A 139 9.33 26.08 -53.35
CA PRO A 139 10.06 27.07 -54.14
C PRO A 139 10.94 26.44 -55.24
N GLY A 140 11.42 25.21 -55.03
CA GLY A 140 12.17 24.42 -56.01
C GLY A 140 11.31 23.93 -57.18
N LEU A 141 9.98 23.96 -57.05
CA LEU A 141 9.01 23.69 -58.10
C LEU A 141 8.26 24.96 -58.55
N HIS A 142 8.94 26.12 -58.50
CA HIS A 142 8.38 27.43 -58.87
C HIS A 142 7.12 27.84 -58.09
N GLY A 143 6.98 27.37 -56.85
CA GLY A 143 5.83 27.68 -56.01
C GLY A 143 4.60 26.82 -56.29
N ALA A 144 4.76 25.69 -56.99
CA ALA A 144 3.71 24.69 -57.09
C ALA A 144 3.42 24.05 -55.72
N ASP A 145 2.14 23.87 -55.42
CA ASP A 145 1.68 23.04 -54.31
C ASP A 145 1.83 21.55 -54.67
N THR A 146 2.32 20.76 -53.72
CA THR A 146 2.52 19.31 -53.93
C THR A 146 1.39 18.48 -53.31
N THR A 147 0.91 18.92 -52.15
CA THR A 147 0.02 18.16 -51.27
C THR A 147 -0.77 19.11 -50.37
N THR A 148 -1.93 18.67 -49.89
CA THR A 148 -2.64 19.30 -48.77
C THR A 148 -2.33 18.56 -47.46
N ARG A 149 -2.67 19.14 -46.32
CA ARG A 149 -2.66 18.45 -45.02
C ARG A 149 -4.08 18.38 -44.49
N THR A 150 -4.34 17.43 -43.61
CA THR A 150 -5.47 17.55 -42.69
C THR A 150 -4.93 18.01 -41.34
N GLN A 151 -5.68 18.82 -40.60
CA GLN A 151 -5.33 19.34 -39.28
C GLN A 151 -6.44 19.01 -38.30
N THR A 152 -6.11 18.40 -37.16
CA THR A 152 -7.07 18.22 -36.06
C THR A 152 -7.32 19.56 -35.37
N VAL A 153 -8.57 20.00 -35.40
CA VAL A 153 -9.09 21.20 -34.73
C VAL A 153 -9.73 20.79 -33.41
N ALA A 154 -9.55 21.59 -32.37
CA ALA A 154 -10.21 21.39 -31.09
C ALA A 154 -10.75 22.72 -30.55
N GLN A 155 -12.05 22.79 -30.33
CA GLN A 155 -12.72 23.98 -29.80
C GLN A 155 -13.49 23.65 -28.55
N VAL A 156 -13.29 24.41 -27.48
CA VAL A 156 -14.17 24.40 -26.32
C VAL A 156 -15.32 25.36 -26.62
N LYS A 157 -16.53 24.80 -26.73
CA LYS A 157 -17.80 25.49 -26.99
C LYS A 157 -18.68 25.43 -25.74
N TYR A 158 -19.76 26.22 -25.71
CA TYR A 158 -20.74 26.17 -24.63
C TYR A 158 -22.17 25.93 -25.12
N CYS A 159 -23.01 25.40 -24.23
CA CYS A 159 -24.46 25.26 -24.42
C CYS A 159 -25.20 25.52 -23.09
N SER A 160 -26.53 25.65 -23.16
CA SER A 160 -27.40 25.73 -21.98
C SER A 160 -27.32 24.45 -21.13
N MET A 161 -27.51 24.57 -19.81
CA MET A 161 -27.57 23.42 -18.89
C MET A 161 -28.69 22.41 -19.20
N GLU A 162 -29.70 22.81 -19.96
CA GLU A 162 -30.82 21.95 -20.38
C GLU A 162 -30.48 21.10 -21.62
N ILE A 163 -29.37 21.42 -22.30
CA ILE A 163 -28.94 20.75 -23.52
C ILE A 163 -27.81 19.79 -23.18
N ASP A 164 -27.95 18.55 -23.63
CA ASP A 164 -26.85 17.60 -23.64
C ASP A 164 -26.18 17.60 -25.03
N PRO A 165 -24.95 18.15 -25.15
CA PRO A 165 -24.26 18.30 -26.43
C PRO A 165 -23.75 16.97 -27.00
N LEU A 166 -23.89 15.86 -26.28
CA LEU A 166 -23.50 14.52 -26.75
C LEU A 166 -24.64 13.78 -27.46
N CYS A 167 -25.89 14.25 -27.34
CA CYS A 167 -27.02 13.63 -27.99
C CYS A 167 -27.02 13.90 -29.50
N THR A 168 -27.01 12.83 -30.29
CA THR A 168 -26.86 12.89 -31.75
C THR A 168 -28.07 13.47 -32.47
N ASP A 169 -29.23 13.56 -31.80
CA ASP A 169 -30.42 14.26 -32.29
C ASP A 169 -30.31 15.78 -32.15
N ILE A 170 -29.47 16.28 -31.25
CA ILE A 170 -29.24 17.71 -31.01
C ILE A 170 -27.93 18.19 -31.68
N ASN A 171 -26.88 17.38 -31.58
CA ASN A 171 -25.53 17.69 -32.04
C ASN A 171 -24.90 16.47 -32.76
N PRO A 172 -25.41 16.11 -33.95
CA PRO A 172 -24.91 14.98 -34.74
C PRO A 172 -23.45 15.18 -35.19
N PRO A 173 -22.59 14.15 -35.07
CA PRO A 173 -21.22 14.13 -35.61
C PRO A 173 -21.10 14.45 -37.11
N VAL A 174 -22.11 14.03 -37.88
CA VAL A 174 -22.24 14.21 -39.32
C VAL A 174 -23.74 14.15 -39.63
N GLY A 175 -24.22 14.91 -40.61
CA GLY A 175 -25.62 14.84 -41.02
C GLY A 175 -25.96 13.53 -41.70
N ASP A 176 -27.26 13.30 -41.92
CA ASP A 176 -27.76 12.06 -42.52
C ASP A 176 -28.69 12.28 -43.73
N ALA A 177 -28.80 13.53 -44.21
CA ALA A 177 -29.54 13.89 -45.40
C ALA A 177 -29.11 13.07 -46.63
N ARG A 178 -30.06 12.76 -47.51
CA ARG A 178 -29.83 11.82 -48.61
C ARG A 178 -29.72 12.54 -49.94
N LEU A 179 -28.54 12.45 -50.56
CA LEU A 179 -28.26 13.02 -51.87
C LEU A 179 -28.21 11.93 -52.94
N ARG A 180 -28.95 12.14 -54.03
CA ARG A 180 -28.86 11.34 -55.24
C ARG A 180 -28.43 12.20 -56.42
N LEU A 181 -27.48 11.70 -57.21
CA LEU A 181 -26.91 12.40 -58.36
C LEU A 181 -27.03 11.57 -59.63
N VAL A 182 -27.54 12.16 -60.72
CA VAL A 182 -27.70 11.50 -62.02
C VAL A 182 -27.15 12.38 -63.12
N LEU A 183 -26.47 11.82 -64.12
CA LEU A 183 -26.09 12.55 -65.33
C LEU A 183 -27.35 12.84 -66.17
N ARG A 184 -27.54 14.10 -66.56
CA ARG A 184 -28.70 14.48 -67.37
C ARG A 184 -28.61 13.90 -68.77
N SER A 185 -29.77 13.48 -69.29
CA SER A 185 -29.95 13.15 -70.70
C SER A 185 -30.25 14.44 -71.46
N LEU A 186 -29.32 14.90 -72.29
CA LEU A 186 -29.50 16.10 -73.09
C LEU A 186 -30.15 15.71 -74.44
N SER A 187 -31.47 15.77 -74.52
CA SER A 187 -32.18 15.66 -75.81
C SER A 187 -32.33 17.04 -76.45
N THR A 188 -31.78 17.25 -77.66
CA THR A 188 -32.12 18.43 -78.46
C THR A 188 -33.48 18.24 -79.13
N SER A 189 -34.34 19.26 -79.10
CA SER A 189 -35.64 19.22 -79.77
C SER A 189 -35.52 19.03 -81.29
N ASN A 190 -36.48 18.32 -81.88
CA ASN A 190 -36.58 18.06 -83.33
C ASN A 190 -36.31 19.30 -84.21
N ASP A 191 -35.60 19.06 -85.33
CA ASP A 191 -35.49 20.02 -86.42
C ASP A 191 -36.91 20.41 -86.90
N PRO A 192 -37.30 21.70 -86.86
CA PRO A 192 -38.63 22.14 -87.31
C PRO A 192 -38.95 21.78 -88.78
N CYS A 193 -37.93 21.43 -89.57
CA CYS A 193 -38.06 21.07 -90.98
C CYS A 193 -38.20 19.56 -91.24
N ASP A 194 -38.01 18.69 -90.23
CA ASP A 194 -38.19 17.24 -90.37
C ASP A 194 -38.77 16.60 -89.08
N PRO A 195 -40.11 16.51 -88.96
CA PRO A 195 -40.78 15.88 -87.81
C PRO A 195 -40.67 14.35 -87.76
N CYS A 196 -39.90 13.70 -88.66
CA CYS A 196 -39.69 12.25 -88.72
C CYS A 196 -38.24 11.82 -88.46
N SER A 197 -37.34 12.73 -88.09
CA SER A 197 -35.98 12.36 -87.66
C SER A 197 -36.02 11.75 -86.25
N ASP A 198 -35.43 10.57 -86.08
CA ASP A 198 -35.14 9.99 -84.76
C ASP A 198 -34.24 10.96 -83.97
N GLU A 199 -34.46 11.08 -82.66
CA GLU A 199 -33.56 11.82 -81.75
C GLU A 199 -32.14 11.26 -81.89
N LEU A 200 -31.23 12.05 -82.46
CA LEU A 200 -29.81 11.75 -82.35
C LEU A 200 -29.37 12.11 -80.93
N GLU A 201 -29.15 11.11 -80.08
CA GLU A 201 -28.38 11.27 -78.85
C GLU A 201 -27.00 11.84 -79.22
N LEU A 202 -26.84 13.16 -79.08
CA LEU A 202 -25.54 13.78 -79.05
C LEU A 202 -24.85 13.27 -77.78
N ARG A 203 -23.91 12.33 -77.95
CA ARG A 203 -22.95 11.95 -76.90
C ARG A 203 -21.98 13.10 -76.68
N ASP A 204 -22.49 14.19 -76.09
CA ASP A 204 -21.64 15.26 -75.62
C ASP A 204 -20.74 14.69 -74.50
N PRO A 205 -19.43 14.97 -74.52
CA PRO A 205 -18.51 14.48 -73.50
C PRO A 205 -18.99 14.87 -72.10
N VAL A 206 -19.26 13.89 -71.24
CA VAL A 206 -19.70 14.13 -69.84
C VAL A 206 -18.54 14.59 -68.94
N GLY A 207 -17.30 14.48 -69.42
CA GLY A 207 -16.08 14.97 -68.77
C GLY A 207 -15.40 13.98 -67.82
N ASN A 208 -14.26 14.40 -67.25
CA ASN A 208 -13.48 13.63 -66.27
C ASN A 208 -13.13 14.51 -65.07
N TYR A 209 -13.91 14.42 -64.00
CA TYR A 209 -13.76 15.28 -62.82
C TYR A 209 -14.34 14.64 -61.55
N LEU A 210 -14.24 15.33 -60.42
CA LEU A 210 -14.82 14.94 -59.14
C LEU A 210 -15.87 15.98 -58.76
N PHE A 211 -17.15 15.62 -58.89
CA PHE A 211 -18.25 16.51 -58.56
C PHE A 211 -18.45 16.51 -57.05
N ARG A 212 -18.56 17.70 -56.44
CA ARG A 212 -18.83 17.91 -55.01
C ARG A 212 -20.13 18.68 -54.82
N VAL A 213 -20.93 18.25 -53.87
CA VAL A 213 -22.04 19.01 -53.29
C VAL A 213 -21.74 19.21 -51.82
N GLU A 214 -21.93 20.41 -51.28
CA GLU A 214 -21.61 20.77 -49.89
C GLU A 214 -22.70 21.64 -49.27
N LEU A 215 -23.03 21.37 -48.00
CA LEU A 215 -23.84 22.24 -47.15
C LEU A 215 -22.96 23.37 -46.63
N HIS A 216 -23.17 24.58 -47.16
CA HIS A 216 -22.39 25.76 -46.80
C HIS A 216 -22.81 26.32 -45.43
N ASP A 217 -24.11 26.48 -45.19
CA ASP A 217 -24.64 27.02 -43.93
C ASP A 217 -26.02 26.43 -43.63
N VAL A 218 -26.35 26.34 -42.35
CA VAL A 218 -27.64 25.80 -41.87
C VAL A 218 -28.15 26.69 -40.75
N HIS A 219 -29.44 27.00 -40.81
CA HIS A 219 -30.15 27.68 -39.74
C HIS A 219 -31.07 26.69 -39.02
N TYR A 220 -31.13 26.82 -37.69
CA TYR A 220 -31.88 25.94 -36.81
C TYR A 220 -32.87 26.75 -35.97
N ASP A 221 -34.07 26.22 -35.84
CA ASP A 221 -35.14 26.85 -35.06
C ASP A 221 -34.97 26.66 -33.53
N GLU A 222 -35.99 27.08 -32.78
CA GLU A 222 -36.04 26.96 -31.32
C GLU A 222 -36.06 25.50 -30.80
N ASN A 223 -36.50 24.55 -31.65
CA ASN A 223 -36.58 23.12 -31.35
C ASN A 223 -35.37 22.33 -31.88
N ASN A 224 -34.30 23.04 -32.28
CA ASN A 224 -33.11 22.46 -32.92
C ASN A 224 -33.42 21.70 -34.22
N GLN A 225 -34.49 22.07 -34.93
CA GLN A 225 -34.80 21.52 -36.24
C GLN A 225 -34.27 22.45 -37.34
N PRO A 226 -33.68 21.92 -38.42
CA PRO A 226 -33.25 22.74 -39.54
C PRO A 226 -34.47 23.32 -40.26
N ASP A 227 -34.45 24.63 -40.51
CA ASP A 227 -35.52 25.34 -41.24
C ASP A 227 -34.99 26.12 -42.45
N SER A 228 -33.67 26.24 -42.61
CA SER A 228 -33.02 26.82 -43.79
C SER A 228 -31.63 26.23 -44.00
N VAL A 229 -31.28 25.94 -45.25
CA VAL A 229 -29.95 25.41 -45.63
C VAL A 229 -29.45 26.07 -46.92
N ILE A 230 -28.16 26.35 -46.98
CA ILE A 230 -27.46 26.80 -48.18
C ILE A 230 -26.63 25.65 -48.72
N VAL A 231 -26.87 25.25 -49.96
CA VAL A 231 -26.15 24.17 -50.65
C VAL A 231 -25.34 24.76 -51.80
N LYS A 232 -24.12 24.28 -52.01
CA LYS A 232 -23.24 24.68 -53.12
C LYS A 232 -22.64 23.45 -53.80
N TRP A 233 -22.26 23.58 -55.08
CA TRP A 233 -21.66 22.47 -55.82
C TRP A 233 -20.57 22.91 -56.80
N SER A 234 -19.68 21.97 -57.12
CA SER A 234 -18.55 22.20 -58.00
C SER A 234 -18.11 20.91 -58.68
N SER A 235 -17.97 20.96 -60.00
CA SER A 235 -17.30 19.95 -60.82
C SER A 235 -15.79 19.90 -60.60
N GLU A 236 -15.22 20.93 -59.96
CA GLU A 236 -13.79 21.02 -59.63
C GLU A 236 -13.52 20.67 -58.16
N ASN A 237 -14.46 20.03 -57.46
CA ASN A 237 -14.37 19.72 -56.02
C ASN A 237 -14.06 20.96 -55.14
N GLY A 238 -14.41 22.16 -55.59
CA GLY A 238 -14.06 23.42 -54.92
C GLY A 238 -12.55 23.69 -54.86
N ALA A 239 -11.75 23.04 -55.71
CA ALA A 239 -10.28 23.10 -55.64
C ALA A 239 -9.69 24.46 -56.07
N GLU A 240 -10.41 25.23 -56.89
CA GLU A 240 -9.93 26.51 -57.41
C GLU A 240 -10.20 27.65 -56.41
N ALA A 241 -9.16 27.97 -55.64
CA ALA A 241 -9.15 29.00 -54.61
C ALA A 241 -7.85 29.82 -54.61
N TYR A 242 -7.97 31.10 -54.25
CA TYR A 242 -6.87 32.06 -54.28
C TYR A 242 -6.95 33.06 -53.12
N LYS A 243 -5.87 33.82 -52.93
CA LYS A 243 -5.95 35.07 -52.15
C LYS A 243 -6.82 36.04 -52.92
N THR A 244 -7.78 36.67 -52.24
CA THR A 244 -8.74 37.58 -52.88
C THR A 244 -8.07 38.72 -53.66
N SER A 245 -6.89 39.14 -53.22
CA SER A 245 -6.08 40.18 -53.85
C SER A 245 -5.21 39.71 -55.02
N ASP A 246 -5.12 38.41 -55.27
CA ASP A 246 -4.17 37.78 -56.20
C ASP A 246 -4.81 36.59 -56.94
N THR A 247 -5.84 36.88 -57.75
CA THR A 247 -6.57 35.90 -58.56
C THR A 247 -6.12 35.96 -60.03
N PRO A 248 -6.00 34.82 -60.75
CA PRO A 248 -5.75 34.80 -62.19
C PRO A 248 -6.83 35.53 -63.01
N PRO A 249 -6.52 36.07 -64.21
CA PRO A 249 -7.49 36.80 -65.02
C PRO A 249 -8.73 36.00 -65.44
N ASP A 250 -8.62 34.69 -65.57
CA ASP A 250 -9.66 33.74 -65.97
C ASP A 250 -10.42 33.12 -64.78
N PHE A 251 -10.06 33.50 -63.55
CA PHE A 251 -10.78 33.08 -62.34
C PHE A 251 -12.20 33.69 -62.27
N SER A 252 -12.35 34.93 -62.73
CA SER A 252 -13.63 35.67 -62.75
C SER A 252 -14.40 35.42 -64.06
N SER A 253 -15.62 34.85 -63.98
CA SER A 253 -16.46 34.52 -65.14
C SER A 253 -17.93 34.40 -64.72
N ASP A 254 -18.85 34.68 -65.66
CA ASP A 254 -20.31 34.50 -65.47
C ASP A 254 -20.74 33.01 -65.41
N SER A 255 -19.79 32.08 -65.44
CA SER A 255 -20.00 30.64 -65.28
C SER A 255 -19.91 30.18 -63.83
N TYR A 256 -19.42 31.02 -62.92
CA TYR A 256 -19.13 30.63 -61.53
C TYR A 256 -19.74 31.58 -60.52
N VAL A 257 -19.90 31.07 -59.31
CA VAL A 257 -20.26 31.82 -58.10
C VAL A 257 -19.08 31.76 -57.11
N TYR A 258 -19.02 32.68 -56.16
CA TYR A 258 -17.83 32.90 -55.34
C TYR A 258 -18.14 32.86 -53.85
N GLU A 259 -17.35 32.06 -53.12
CA GLU A 259 -17.35 31.98 -51.67
C GLU A 259 -16.12 32.72 -51.13
N PHE A 260 -16.33 33.71 -50.27
CA PHE A 260 -15.25 34.39 -49.56
C PHE A 260 -15.06 33.77 -48.18
N PHE A 261 -13.81 33.46 -47.82
CA PHE A 261 -13.49 32.79 -46.57
C PHE A 261 -12.19 33.32 -45.95
N ASP A 262 -12.05 33.08 -44.64
CA ASP A 262 -10.87 33.35 -43.82
C ASP A 262 -10.77 32.29 -42.70
N ASP A 263 -9.76 32.40 -41.84
CA ASP A 263 -9.55 31.45 -40.74
C ASP A 263 -10.76 31.37 -39.79
N ILE A 264 -11.51 32.46 -39.62
CA ILE A 264 -12.67 32.51 -38.73
C ILE A 264 -13.83 31.73 -39.35
N THR A 265 -14.07 31.86 -40.65
CA THR A 265 -15.19 31.18 -41.31
C THR A 265 -14.93 29.68 -41.49
N GLU A 266 -13.68 29.29 -41.78
CA GLU A 266 -13.29 27.87 -41.93
C GLU A 266 -13.29 27.10 -40.61
N THR A 267 -13.16 27.78 -39.47
CA THR A 267 -13.21 27.15 -38.13
C THR A 267 -14.61 27.11 -37.54
N ARG A 268 -15.64 27.57 -38.27
CA ARG A 268 -17.03 27.56 -37.79
C ARG A 268 -17.83 26.35 -38.21
N LEU A 269 -17.25 25.39 -38.95
CA LEU A 269 -17.94 24.17 -39.42
C LEU A 269 -18.53 23.37 -38.24
N GLY A 270 -19.52 22.53 -38.55
CA GLY A 270 -20.29 21.81 -37.53
C GLY A 270 -21.42 22.65 -36.93
N ILE A 271 -21.96 22.15 -35.81
CA ILE A 271 -23.04 22.79 -35.06
C ILE A 271 -22.45 23.60 -33.89
N HIS A 272 -23.05 24.76 -33.62
CA HIS A 272 -22.72 25.62 -32.49
C HIS A 272 -23.97 25.85 -31.62
N LEU A 273 -24.01 25.25 -30.43
CA LEU A 273 -25.20 25.22 -29.57
C LEU A 273 -25.42 26.50 -28.74
N ALA A 274 -24.52 27.47 -28.83
CA ALA A 274 -24.60 28.73 -28.11
C ALA A 274 -25.75 29.61 -28.63
N ARG A 275 -26.59 30.15 -27.72
CA ARG A 275 -27.76 31.00 -28.03
C ARG A 275 -27.65 32.34 -27.30
N ASP A 276 -28.20 33.40 -27.90
CA ASP A 276 -28.22 34.74 -27.27
C ASP A 276 -29.23 34.79 -26.11
N THR A 277 -28.96 35.63 -25.11
CA THR A 277 -29.76 35.69 -23.89
C THR A 277 -31.14 36.28 -24.20
N GLY A 278 -32.16 35.42 -24.30
CA GLY A 278 -33.52 35.81 -24.67
C GLY A 278 -33.85 35.68 -26.16
N SER A 279 -32.95 35.12 -26.97
CA SER A 279 -33.22 34.70 -28.35
C SER A 279 -33.33 33.17 -28.44
N SER A 280 -34.20 32.69 -29.32
CA SER A 280 -34.31 31.28 -29.69
C SER A 280 -33.45 30.94 -30.91
N GLU A 281 -32.50 31.79 -31.28
CA GLU A 281 -31.54 31.58 -32.38
C GLU A 281 -30.16 31.22 -31.82
N ARG A 282 -29.45 30.33 -32.54
CA ARG A 282 -28.04 30.03 -32.24
C ARG A 282 -27.15 31.11 -32.85
N ILE A 283 -26.12 31.54 -32.12
CA ILE A 283 -25.36 32.77 -32.39
C ILE A 283 -24.60 32.74 -33.74
N ILE A 284 -24.21 31.56 -34.21
CA ILE A 284 -23.38 31.37 -35.41
C ILE A 284 -24.18 30.83 -36.60
N ASP A 285 -25.40 30.35 -36.39
CA ASP A 285 -26.20 29.71 -37.43
C ASP A 285 -26.77 30.76 -38.39
N GLY A 286 -26.71 30.50 -39.70
CA GLY A 286 -27.21 31.41 -40.73
C GLY A 286 -26.43 32.72 -40.91
N VAL A 287 -25.26 32.88 -40.27
CA VAL A 287 -24.39 34.07 -40.36
C VAL A 287 -23.04 33.80 -41.04
N ARG A 288 -22.91 32.69 -41.80
CA ARG A 288 -21.74 32.52 -42.68
C ARG A 288 -21.80 33.49 -43.86
N PRO A 289 -20.63 33.88 -44.43
CA PRO A 289 -20.62 34.78 -45.56
C PRO A 289 -21.37 34.21 -46.75
N SER A 290 -22.38 34.93 -47.24
CA SER A 290 -23.15 34.50 -48.40
C SER A 290 -22.27 34.29 -49.63
N ILE A 291 -22.66 33.31 -50.45
CA ILE A 291 -22.08 33.06 -51.76
C ILE A 291 -22.55 34.18 -52.70
N VAL A 292 -21.62 34.80 -53.43
CA VAL A 292 -21.92 35.92 -54.34
C VAL A 292 -21.85 35.47 -55.80
N ASN A 293 -22.77 35.97 -56.62
CA ASN A 293 -22.85 35.60 -58.04
C ASN A 293 -21.82 36.33 -58.92
N SER A 294 -21.06 37.27 -58.36
CA SER A 294 -20.05 38.02 -59.10
C SER A 294 -18.83 38.27 -58.23
N PHE A 295 -17.64 38.02 -58.77
CA PHE A 295 -16.39 38.27 -58.07
C PHE A 295 -16.08 39.76 -57.98
N SER A 296 -15.78 40.25 -56.77
CA SER A 296 -15.21 41.57 -56.54
C SER A 296 -14.30 41.58 -55.32
N ALA A 297 -13.00 41.73 -55.57
CA ALA A 297 -11.95 41.74 -54.56
C ALA A 297 -12.01 42.94 -53.58
N THR A 298 -12.84 43.95 -53.89
CA THR A 298 -13.02 45.16 -53.07
C THR A 298 -14.43 45.30 -52.50
N SER A 299 -15.27 44.27 -52.67
CA SER A 299 -16.61 44.25 -52.09
C SER A 299 -16.56 44.20 -50.57
N SER A 300 -17.65 44.61 -49.91
CA SER A 300 -17.78 44.46 -48.46
C SER A 300 -17.86 42.99 -48.01
N ALA A 301 -18.16 42.07 -48.93
CA ALA A 301 -18.14 40.63 -48.69
C ALA A 301 -16.74 40.01 -48.80
N ALA A 302 -15.76 40.74 -49.37
CA ALA A 302 -14.42 40.22 -49.61
C ALA A 302 -13.72 39.88 -48.28
N LYS A 303 -13.26 38.64 -48.19
CA LYS A 303 -12.40 38.12 -47.11
C LYS A 303 -10.97 37.90 -47.59
N GLN A 304 -10.13 37.27 -46.78
CA GLN A 304 -8.73 37.00 -47.11
C GLN A 304 -8.57 36.11 -48.35
N HIS A 305 -9.44 35.10 -48.48
CA HIS A 305 -9.41 34.12 -49.55
C HIS A 305 -10.76 34.05 -50.27
N VAL A 306 -10.73 33.52 -51.50
CA VAL A 306 -11.90 33.32 -52.35
C VAL A 306 -11.81 31.96 -53.04
N ARG A 307 -12.94 31.25 -53.14
CA ARG A 307 -13.10 29.97 -53.83
C ARG A 307 -14.25 30.07 -54.83
N ARG A 308 -14.08 29.47 -56.02
CA ARG A 308 -15.16 29.44 -57.03
C ARG A 308 -15.95 28.12 -56.96
N TRP A 309 -17.23 28.23 -57.30
CA TRP A 309 -18.20 27.13 -57.33
C TRP A 309 -19.02 27.23 -58.61
N ASP A 310 -19.63 26.13 -59.05
CA ASP A 310 -20.48 26.12 -60.25
C ASP A 310 -21.86 26.72 -59.96
N GLY A 311 -22.36 26.52 -58.75
CA GLY A 311 -23.63 27.09 -58.33
C GLY A 311 -23.92 26.89 -56.84
N TRP A 312 -25.00 27.54 -56.40
CA TRP A 312 -25.51 27.44 -55.04
C TRP A 312 -27.03 27.67 -55.01
N CYS A 313 -27.69 27.25 -53.93
CA CYS A 313 -29.07 27.61 -53.64
C CYS A 313 -29.34 27.68 -52.13
N LYS A 314 -30.33 28.48 -51.76
CA LYS A 314 -30.94 28.52 -50.44
C LYS A 314 -32.26 27.76 -50.48
N ILE A 315 -32.42 26.83 -49.56
CA ILE A 315 -33.63 26.03 -49.38
C ILE A 315 -34.21 26.37 -48.01
N GLU A 316 -35.47 26.78 -47.95
CA GLU A 316 -36.15 27.20 -46.72
C GLU A 316 -37.42 26.39 -46.50
N GLN A 317 -37.69 26.05 -45.25
CA GLN A 317 -38.88 25.35 -44.81
C GLN A 317 -40.03 26.36 -44.65
N LEU A 318 -40.96 26.37 -45.59
CA LEU A 318 -42.17 27.20 -45.53
C LEU A 318 -43.38 26.36 -45.11
N SER A 319 -44.53 27.00 -44.89
CA SER A 319 -45.78 26.31 -44.49
C SER A 319 -46.25 25.20 -45.45
N ALA A 320 -45.73 25.14 -46.68
CA ALA A 320 -46.06 24.15 -47.71
C ALA A 320 -44.99 23.04 -47.87
N GLY A 321 -43.91 23.08 -47.09
CA GLY A 321 -42.74 22.21 -47.21
C GLY A 321 -41.45 22.97 -47.59
N TRP A 322 -40.37 22.23 -47.79
CA TRP A 322 -39.07 22.76 -48.22
C TRP A 322 -39.18 23.38 -49.60
N THR A 323 -38.63 24.58 -49.82
CA THR A 323 -38.58 25.19 -51.16
C THR A 323 -37.26 25.89 -51.40
N VAL A 324 -36.78 25.86 -52.66
CA VAL A 324 -35.69 26.76 -53.08
C VAL A 324 -36.24 28.18 -53.16
N THR A 325 -35.67 29.11 -52.40
CA THR A 325 -36.08 30.52 -52.39
C THR A 325 -35.14 31.41 -53.19
N GLU A 326 -33.86 31.06 -53.25
CA GLU A 326 -32.82 31.73 -54.03
C GLU A 326 -31.83 30.69 -54.57
N GLY A 327 -31.27 30.88 -55.77
CA GLY A 327 -30.24 29.99 -56.27
C GLY A 327 -29.80 30.28 -57.70
N PHE A 328 -28.54 29.99 -57.99
CA PHE A 328 -27.85 30.30 -59.23
C PHE A 328 -26.88 29.19 -59.63
N GLU A 329 -26.82 28.83 -60.91
CA GLU A 329 -25.75 28.03 -61.52
C GLU A 329 -25.02 28.84 -62.60
N GLY A 330 -23.94 29.51 -62.20
CA GLY A 330 -23.26 30.56 -62.94
C GLY A 330 -24.22 31.73 -63.23
N SER A 331 -24.87 31.67 -64.39
CA SER A 331 -25.83 32.67 -64.90
C SER A 331 -27.26 32.14 -65.08
N ILE A 332 -27.55 30.91 -64.61
CA ILE A 332 -28.87 30.29 -64.70
C ILE A 332 -29.59 30.44 -63.36
N ASP A 333 -30.77 31.03 -63.35
CA ASP A 333 -31.65 31.10 -62.17
C ASP A 333 -32.27 29.72 -61.87
N LEU A 334 -32.25 29.32 -60.61
CA LEU A 334 -32.90 28.09 -60.14
C LEU A 334 -34.33 28.39 -59.69
N THR A 335 -35.32 27.89 -60.41
CA THR A 335 -36.73 28.24 -60.17
C THR A 335 -37.70 27.17 -60.66
N SER A 336 -38.84 27.05 -59.97
CA SER A 336 -39.97 26.20 -60.38
C SER A 336 -40.72 26.71 -61.62
N SER A 337 -40.43 27.94 -62.08
CA SER A 337 -41.01 28.49 -63.32
C SER A 337 -40.35 27.99 -64.61
N VAL A 338 -39.14 27.42 -64.52
CA VAL A 338 -38.49 26.74 -65.66
C VAL A 338 -39.19 25.39 -65.87
N GLY A 339 -39.40 24.96 -67.12
CA GLY A 339 -40.07 23.69 -67.40
C GLY A 339 -39.21 22.47 -67.06
N SER A 340 -39.84 21.38 -66.59
CA SER A 340 -39.16 20.12 -66.27
C SER A 340 -38.25 19.62 -67.39
N GLY A 341 -37.09 19.09 -67.00
CA GLY A 341 -36.05 18.60 -67.92
C GLY A 341 -35.14 19.68 -68.51
N ASN A 342 -35.32 20.97 -68.19
CA ASN A 342 -34.40 22.05 -68.60
C ASN A 342 -33.44 22.45 -67.45
N PRO A 343 -32.20 22.89 -67.76
CA PRO A 343 -31.31 23.45 -66.74
C PRO A 343 -31.97 24.61 -65.99
N GLY A 344 -31.84 24.62 -64.67
CA GLY A 344 -32.45 25.61 -63.78
C GLY A 344 -33.84 25.24 -63.25
N HIS A 345 -34.42 24.12 -63.69
CA HIS A 345 -35.68 23.63 -63.14
C HIS A 345 -35.50 23.14 -61.70
N VAL A 346 -36.41 23.56 -60.82
CA VAL A 346 -36.55 23.05 -59.46
C VAL A 346 -37.95 22.47 -59.27
N ASP A 347 -38.03 21.27 -58.71
CA ASP A 347 -39.28 20.62 -58.32
C ASP A 347 -39.18 20.04 -56.91
N LEU A 348 -40.32 19.88 -56.25
CA LEU A 348 -40.46 19.35 -54.91
C LEU A 348 -41.32 18.09 -54.95
N ASP A 349 -40.71 16.95 -54.63
CA ASP A 349 -41.41 15.69 -54.45
C ASP A 349 -41.45 15.32 -52.96
N GLY A 350 -42.53 15.71 -52.29
CA GLY A 350 -42.64 15.63 -50.83
C GLY A 350 -41.58 16.51 -50.15
N ASN A 351 -40.62 15.87 -49.48
CA ASN A 351 -39.50 16.52 -48.79
C ASN A 351 -38.16 16.40 -49.56
N THR A 352 -38.22 15.99 -50.84
CA THR A 352 -37.05 15.91 -51.72
C THR A 352 -37.03 17.09 -52.67
N VAL A 353 -35.96 17.88 -52.60
CA VAL A 353 -35.70 18.99 -53.51
C VAL A 353 -34.94 18.46 -54.72
N ASN A 354 -35.57 18.53 -55.88
CA ASN A 354 -34.98 18.15 -57.16
C ASN A 354 -34.52 19.40 -57.92
N ILE A 355 -33.27 19.41 -58.36
CA ILE A 355 -32.66 20.52 -59.10
C ILE A 355 -32.00 19.96 -60.36
N GLU A 356 -32.43 20.45 -61.51
CA GLU A 356 -31.83 20.14 -62.81
C GLU A 356 -30.68 21.13 -63.11
N LEU A 357 -29.45 20.74 -62.78
CA LEU A 357 -28.25 21.54 -63.10
C LEU A 357 -27.88 21.37 -64.58
N ARG A 358 -26.85 22.05 -65.10
CA ARG A 358 -26.46 21.95 -66.52
C ARG A 358 -26.22 20.52 -66.99
N VAL A 359 -25.53 19.71 -66.18
CA VAL A 359 -25.08 18.36 -66.55
C VAL A 359 -25.59 17.29 -65.57
N ILE A 360 -26.02 17.67 -64.38
CA ILE A 360 -26.40 16.73 -63.30
C ILE A 360 -27.79 17.05 -62.78
N SER A 361 -28.62 16.04 -62.58
CA SER A 361 -29.84 16.14 -61.77
C SER A 361 -29.48 15.82 -60.33
N LEU A 362 -29.77 16.75 -59.44
CA LEU A 362 -29.52 16.66 -58.01
C LEU A 362 -30.85 16.46 -57.30
N ALA A 363 -30.95 15.43 -56.45
CA ALA A 363 -32.11 15.22 -55.58
C ALA A 363 -31.63 15.13 -54.12
N LEU A 364 -32.05 16.08 -53.29
CA LEU A 364 -31.68 16.17 -51.88
C LEU A 364 -32.92 16.00 -51.00
N ASN A 365 -32.94 14.92 -50.23
CA ASN A 365 -34.01 14.67 -49.26
C ASN A 365 -33.66 15.26 -47.89
N LEU A 366 -34.53 16.13 -47.41
CA LEU A 366 -34.37 16.89 -46.16
C LEU A 366 -35.36 16.45 -45.06
N SER A 367 -36.10 15.36 -45.24
CA SER A 367 -37.15 14.92 -44.29
C SER A 367 -36.55 14.34 -43.01
N ASP A 368 -36.80 14.99 -41.87
CA ASP A 368 -36.41 14.49 -40.53
C ASP A 368 -34.92 14.10 -40.44
N HIS A 369 -34.08 14.73 -41.28
CA HIS A 369 -32.65 14.49 -41.38
C HIS A 369 -31.87 15.63 -40.72
N ALA A 370 -30.79 15.28 -40.04
CA ALA A 370 -29.78 16.21 -39.53
C ALA A 370 -28.99 16.83 -40.69
N LEU A 371 -28.77 18.14 -40.62
CA LEU A 371 -28.03 18.91 -41.62
C LEU A 371 -26.84 19.63 -40.97
N VAL A 372 -25.61 19.18 -41.21
CA VAL A 372 -24.44 19.82 -40.59
C VAL A 372 -23.71 20.69 -41.61
N ALA A 373 -23.42 21.94 -41.24
CA ALA A 373 -22.64 22.82 -42.10
C ALA A 373 -21.21 22.27 -42.26
N GLY A 374 -20.78 22.09 -43.51
CA GLY A 374 -19.56 21.36 -43.86
C GLY A 374 -19.81 19.96 -44.39
N ASP A 375 -21.01 19.40 -44.25
CA ASP A 375 -21.36 18.11 -44.86
C ASP A 375 -21.22 18.18 -46.38
N TYR A 376 -20.61 17.16 -46.97
CA TYR A 376 -20.41 17.09 -48.41
C TYR A 376 -20.55 15.68 -48.96
N TRP A 377 -20.80 15.60 -50.27
CA TRP A 377 -20.81 14.38 -51.06
C TRP A 377 -19.89 14.55 -52.25
N THR A 378 -19.17 13.50 -52.63
CA THR A 378 -18.39 13.49 -53.87
C THR A 378 -18.81 12.35 -54.80
N ALA A 379 -18.78 12.61 -56.11
CA ALA A 379 -19.05 11.61 -57.14
C ALA A 379 -18.04 11.73 -58.29
N PRO A 380 -17.28 10.66 -58.62
CA PRO A 380 -16.38 10.70 -59.75
C PRO A 380 -17.16 10.64 -61.07
N VAL A 381 -16.96 11.61 -61.96
CA VAL A 381 -17.45 11.54 -63.33
C VAL A 381 -16.31 11.05 -64.23
N ARG A 382 -16.55 10.00 -65.01
CA ARG A 382 -15.55 9.35 -65.85
C ARG A 382 -16.14 9.06 -67.22
N GLU A 383 -15.73 9.84 -68.22
CA GLU A 383 -16.20 9.70 -69.60
C GLU A 383 -16.00 8.30 -70.19
N SER A 384 -15.00 7.55 -69.72
CA SER A 384 -14.73 6.20 -70.23
C SER A 384 -15.75 5.13 -69.80
N ILE A 385 -16.51 5.39 -68.74
CA ILE A 385 -17.44 4.41 -68.15
C ILE A 385 -18.84 4.98 -67.92
N HIS A 386 -18.98 6.30 -67.80
CA HIS A 386 -20.26 6.95 -67.55
C HIS A 386 -20.89 7.52 -68.82
N GLN A 387 -22.19 7.30 -68.98
CA GLN A 387 -23.01 7.85 -70.06
C GLN A 387 -24.09 8.78 -69.50
N GLN A 388 -24.65 9.63 -70.36
CA GLN A 388 -25.81 10.44 -70.00
C GLN A 388 -26.96 9.54 -69.51
N GLY A 389 -27.71 9.99 -68.50
CA GLY A 389 -28.77 9.22 -67.84
C GLY A 389 -28.30 8.26 -66.76
N GLU A 390 -26.99 8.02 -66.61
CA GLU A 390 -26.48 7.12 -65.57
C GLU A 390 -26.48 7.75 -64.18
N VAL A 391 -26.72 6.92 -63.16
CA VAL A 391 -26.68 7.33 -61.76
C VAL A 391 -25.24 7.37 -61.27
N LEU A 392 -24.84 8.51 -60.71
CA LEU A 392 -23.51 8.75 -60.17
C LEU A 392 -23.42 8.42 -58.68
N LEU A 393 -24.50 8.66 -57.93
CA LEU A 393 -24.54 8.50 -56.48
C LEU A 393 -25.95 8.03 -56.05
N GLU A 394 -26.07 6.77 -55.64
CA GLU A 394 -27.28 6.20 -55.00
C GLU A 394 -26.92 4.93 -54.20
N GLU A 395 -27.76 4.57 -53.24
CA GLU A 395 -27.69 3.30 -52.54
C GLU A 395 -28.11 2.13 -53.46
N ALA A 396 -27.21 1.17 -53.66
CA ALA A 396 -27.39 0.08 -54.63
C ALA A 396 -28.64 -0.80 -54.41
N GLU A 397 -29.14 -0.91 -53.17
CA GLU A 397 -30.27 -1.78 -52.83
C GLU A 397 -31.62 -1.05 -52.82
N SER A 398 -31.64 0.21 -52.37
CA SER A 398 -32.86 0.98 -52.15
C SER A 398 -33.17 1.95 -53.29
N GLY A 399 -32.16 2.33 -54.10
CA GLY A 399 -32.25 3.40 -55.09
C GLY A 399 -32.36 4.81 -54.46
N ASN A 400 -32.25 4.91 -53.14
CA ASN A 400 -32.31 6.17 -52.41
C ASN A 400 -30.97 6.91 -52.48
N GLY A 401 -30.99 8.21 -52.14
CA GLY A 401 -29.76 8.98 -51.97
C GLY A 401 -28.86 8.45 -50.85
N ILE A 402 -27.57 8.79 -50.92
CA ILE A 402 -26.55 8.40 -49.93
C ILE A 402 -26.39 9.53 -48.89
N SER A 403 -26.11 9.18 -47.64
CA SER A 403 -25.70 10.13 -46.58
C SER A 403 -24.37 10.84 -46.93
N PRO A 404 -24.09 12.02 -46.34
CA PRO A 404 -22.85 12.75 -46.62
C PRO A 404 -21.61 11.98 -46.17
N GLU A 405 -20.49 12.26 -46.84
CA GLU A 405 -19.15 11.89 -46.36
C GLU A 405 -18.79 12.74 -45.13
N GLY A 406 -19.05 14.05 -45.24
CA GLY A 406 -18.98 15.05 -44.17
C GLY A 406 -17.61 15.22 -43.51
N GLU A 407 -17.51 16.24 -42.65
CA GLU A 407 -16.40 16.36 -41.70
C GLU A 407 -16.86 15.74 -40.38
N LEU A 408 -16.22 14.67 -39.94
CA LEU A 408 -16.68 13.94 -38.74
C LEU A 408 -16.31 14.71 -37.47
N HIS A 409 -17.31 15.17 -36.74
CA HIS A 409 -17.16 15.85 -35.45
C HIS A 409 -17.26 14.89 -34.26
N HIS A 410 -16.43 15.14 -33.25
CA HIS A 410 -16.32 14.34 -32.04
C HIS A 410 -16.51 15.22 -30.81
N TYR A 411 -17.43 14.84 -29.94
CA TYR A 411 -17.81 15.66 -28.78
C TYR A 411 -17.44 15.00 -27.46
N MET A 412 -16.93 15.79 -26.52
CA MET A 412 -16.76 15.36 -25.13
C MET A 412 -17.20 16.45 -24.18
N LEU A 413 -17.94 16.05 -23.15
CA LEU A 413 -18.41 16.94 -22.11
C LEU A 413 -17.30 17.23 -21.09
N LEU A 414 -17.11 18.51 -20.73
CA LEU A 414 -16.01 18.92 -19.85
C LEU A 414 -16.50 19.26 -18.44
N VAL A 415 -17.28 20.34 -18.30
CA VAL A 415 -17.67 20.91 -16.99
C VAL A 415 -19.00 21.67 -17.08
N ASP A 416 -19.70 21.72 -15.94
CA ASP A 416 -20.84 22.61 -15.71
C ASP A 416 -20.36 23.85 -14.93
N VAL A 417 -20.78 25.03 -15.40
CA VAL A 417 -20.45 26.33 -14.78
C VAL A 417 -21.75 26.97 -14.29
N ASP A 418 -21.82 27.28 -13.00
CA ASP A 418 -23.01 27.89 -12.40
C ASP A 418 -23.06 29.42 -12.55
N ASP A 419 -24.17 30.04 -12.14
CA ASP A 419 -24.40 31.50 -12.17
C ASP A 419 -23.35 32.31 -11.37
N THR A 420 -22.51 31.66 -10.56
CA THR A 420 -21.43 32.28 -9.78
C THR A 420 -20.05 32.09 -10.40
N SER A 421 -19.98 31.54 -11.61
CA SER A 421 -18.75 31.12 -12.30
C SER A 421 -17.98 30.00 -11.57
N THR A 422 -18.67 29.21 -10.74
CA THR A 422 -18.08 28.04 -10.09
C THR A 422 -18.14 26.85 -11.05
N ILE A 423 -17.01 26.17 -11.21
CA ILE A 423 -16.85 25.01 -12.10
C ILE A 423 -17.12 23.72 -11.33
N SER A 424 -17.93 22.83 -11.90
CA SER A 424 -18.25 21.52 -11.36
C SER A 424 -18.22 20.45 -12.45
N LEU A 425 -18.07 19.18 -12.06
CA LEU A 425 -18.16 18.08 -13.00
C LEU A 425 -19.61 17.89 -13.43
N PRO A 426 -19.84 17.64 -14.73
CA PRO A 426 -21.19 17.48 -15.24
C PRO A 426 -21.81 16.18 -14.73
N ALA A 427 -23.13 16.16 -14.60
CA ALA A 427 -23.87 14.92 -14.35
C ALA A 427 -23.74 13.95 -15.55
N ASP A 428 -23.93 12.64 -15.28
CA ASP A 428 -23.87 11.59 -16.30
C ASP A 428 -24.82 11.92 -17.47
N SER A 429 -24.30 11.86 -18.70
CA SER A 429 -25.06 12.04 -19.93
C SER A 429 -25.74 10.73 -20.32
N GLU A 430 -27.04 10.75 -20.59
CA GLU A 430 -27.76 9.58 -21.11
C GLU A 430 -27.39 9.26 -22.56
N CYS A 431 -26.76 10.21 -23.24
CA CYS A 431 -26.33 10.12 -24.64
C CYS A 431 -24.84 9.78 -24.80
N ASP A 432 -24.06 9.79 -23.71
CA ASP A 432 -22.69 9.30 -23.74
C ASP A 432 -22.69 7.76 -23.86
N SER A 433 -22.38 7.27 -25.05
CA SER A 433 -22.27 5.84 -25.33
C SER A 433 -21.23 5.11 -24.49
N TYR A 434 -20.30 5.84 -23.86
CA TYR A 434 -19.24 5.29 -23.00
C TYR A 434 -19.56 5.41 -21.50
N ASN A 435 -20.48 6.29 -21.10
CA ASN A 435 -20.90 6.58 -19.73
C ASN A 435 -19.73 6.49 -18.72
N ALA A 436 -18.73 7.36 -18.93
CA ALA A 436 -17.48 7.31 -18.18
C ALA A 436 -17.61 8.07 -16.85
N CYS A 437 -17.86 7.37 -15.74
CA CYS A 437 -18.04 7.99 -14.41
C CYS A 437 -16.73 8.48 -13.72
N GLN A 438 -15.64 8.67 -14.50
CA GLN A 438 -14.41 9.37 -14.11
C GLN A 438 -13.86 10.19 -15.31
N PRO A 439 -14.50 11.31 -15.72
CA PRO A 439 -14.06 12.10 -16.88
C PRO A 439 -12.80 12.95 -16.63
N VAL A 440 -12.38 13.07 -15.37
CA VAL A 440 -11.48 14.14 -14.89
C VAL A 440 -10.00 13.82 -15.00
N GLN A 441 -9.64 12.53 -15.07
CA GLN A 441 -8.26 12.03 -15.19
C GLN A 441 -8.31 10.50 -15.24
N PHE A 442 -7.87 9.88 -16.33
CA PHE A 442 -7.75 8.41 -16.38
C PHE A 442 -6.30 7.97 -16.12
N PRO A 443 -6.05 7.03 -15.18
CA PRO A 443 -4.71 6.53 -14.90
C PRO A 443 -4.20 5.62 -16.02
N SER A 444 -2.88 5.53 -16.18
CA SER A 444 -2.20 4.53 -17.03
C SER A 444 -2.81 3.12 -16.81
N LEU A 445 -2.93 2.21 -17.80
CA LEU A 445 -3.44 0.84 -17.60
C LEU A 445 -2.59 0.11 -16.57
N THR A 446 -1.32 0.52 -16.47
CA THR A 446 -0.36 0.08 -15.46
C THR A 446 -0.58 0.67 -14.06
N ASP A 447 -1.44 1.69 -13.92
CA ASP A 447 -1.82 2.38 -12.69
C ASP A 447 -3.34 2.28 -12.39
N LEU A 448 -4.07 1.39 -13.08
CA LEU A 448 -5.52 1.22 -12.93
C LEU A 448 -5.86 0.43 -11.65
N ASN A 449 -6.69 1.02 -10.78
CA ASN A 449 -7.13 0.45 -9.51
C ASN A 449 -8.64 0.16 -9.52
N ALA A 450 -9.12 -0.65 -8.56
CA ALA A 450 -10.54 -0.94 -8.43
C ALA A 450 -11.43 0.29 -8.17
N ALA A 451 -10.86 1.37 -7.60
CA ALA A 451 -11.56 2.64 -7.39
C ALA A 451 -11.77 3.44 -8.69
N ASP A 452 -11.06 3.07 -9.76
CA ASP A 452 -11.08 3.74 -11.06
C ASP A 452 -12.08 3.07 -12.04
N ILE A 453 -12.84 2.07 -11.56
CA ILE A 453 -13.84 1.31 -12.35
C ILE A 453 -15.24 1.55 -11.78
N CYS A 454 -16.14 2.07 -12.61
CA CYS A 454 -17.52 2.33 -12.25
C CYS A 454 -18.37 1.08 -12.06
N TYR A 455 -19.21 1.06 -11.03
CA TYR A 455 -20.25 0.05 -10.87
C TYR A 455 -21.40 0.59 -10.00
N GLN A 456 -22.65 0.53 -10.50
CA GLN A 456 -23.85 0.79 -9.71
C GLN A 456 -24.53 -0.53 -9.33
N ARG A 457 -24.90 -0.67 -8.06
CA ARG A 457 -25.48 -1.90 -7.48
C ARG A 457 -27.01 -1.73 -7.39
N PRO A 458 -27.83 -2.57 -8.05
CA PRO A 458 -29.29 -2.45 -8.00
C PRO A 458 -29.91 -3.03 -6.72
N GLU A 459 -31.14 -2.61 -6.41
CA GLU A 459 -31.96 -3.13 -5.30
C GLU A 459 -32.68 -4.44 -5.71
N CYS A 460 -32.54 -5.51 -4.92
CA CYS A 460 -33.06 -6.84 -5.22
C CYS A 460 -34.17 -7.27 -4.25
N ASP A 461 -35.33 -7.67 -4.77
CA ASP A 461 -36.47 -8.19 -4.00
C ASP A 461 -36.76 -9.69 -4.25
N SER A 462 -36.71 -10.47 -3.16
CA SER A 462 -37.19 -11.85 -2.95
C SER A 462 -36.59 -13.03 -3.76
N GLU A 463 -36.56 -14.21 -3.10
CA GLU A 463 -35.79 -15.41 -3.49
C GLU A 463 -36.56 -16.44 -4.34
N PRO A 464 -36.04 -16.81 -5.52
CA PRO A 464 -36.18 -18.15 -6.08
C PRO A 464 -34.81 -18.86 -6.26
N SER A 465 -34.81 -20.19 -6.27
CA SER A 465 -33.58 -21.00 -6.43
C SER A 465 -33.08 -21.03 -7.89
N LEU A 466 -31.75 -21.11 -8.09
CA LEU A 466 -31.06 -21.18 -9.39
C LEU A 466 -31.66 -22.25 -10.35
N LEU A 467 -32.10 -23.39 -9.79
CA LEU A 467 -32.70 -24.47 -10.57
C LEU A 467 -34.08 -24.09 -11.16
N SER A 468 -34.87 -23.28 -10.43
CA SER A 468 -36.18 -22.81 -10.91
C SER A 468 -36.07 -21.77 -12.02
N LEU A 469 -35.05 -20.91 -11.96
CA LEU A 469 -34.76 -19.91 -12.98
C LEU A 469 -34.29 -20.57 -14.28
N LEU A 470 -33.41 -21.57 -14.21
CA LEU A 470 -32.92 -22.29 -15.39
C LEU A 470 -34.02 -23.10 -16.10
N THR A 471 -34.97 -23.70 -15.37
CA THR A 471 -36.10 -24.44 -15.99
C THR A 471 -37.14 -23.54 -16.65
N THR A 472 -37.24 -22.28 -16.25
CA THR A 472 -38.19 -21.32 -16.84
C THR A 472 -37.68 -20.78 -18.19
N VAL A 473 -36.36 -20.87 -18.43
CA VAL A 473 -35.71 -20.30 -19.62
C VAL A 473 -35.71 -21.24 -20.83
N ALA A 474 -36.00 -22.54 -20.71
CA ALA A 474 -36.38 -23.38 -21.89
C ALA A 474 -36.88 -24.80 -21.58
N PRO A 475 -38.13 -25.12 -21.94
CA PRO A 475 -38.45 -26.40 -22.57
C PRO A 475 -38.43 -26.33 -24.11
N SER A 476 -38.40 -25.14 -24.70
CA SER A 476 -38.47 -24.97 -26.16
C SER A 476 -37.91 -23.63 -26.63
N LEU A 477 -36.64 -23.57 -27.00
CA LEU A 477 -36.08 -22.44 -27.76
C LEU A 477 -35.91 -22.87 -29.22
N HIS A 478 -36.80 -22.37 -30.08
CA HIS A 478 -36.59 -22.35 -31.52
C HIS A 478 -35.59 -21.24 -31.89
N ASN A 479 -34.84 -21.48 -32.96
CA ASN A 479 -33.51 -20.94 -33.24
C ASN A 479 -33.49 -19.50 -33.83
N THR A 480 -34.36 -18.59 -33.39
CA THR A 480 -34.53 -17.28 -34.08
C THR A 480 -34.62 -16.04 -33.19
N GLU A 481 -34.48 -16.13 -31.86
CA GLU A 481 -34.43 -14.93 -31.01
C GLU A 481 -33.06 -14.76 -30.35
N ARG A 482 -32.42 -13.61 -30.60
CA ARG A 482 -31.18 -13.21 -29.93
C ARG A 482 -31.50 -12.88 -28.46
N LEU A 483 -31.05 -13.71 -27.54
CA LEU A 483 -31.04 -13.40 -26.11
C LEU A 483 -30.08 -12.24 -25.85
N LYS A 484 -30.58 -11.16 -25.24
CA LYS A 484 -29.70 -10.08 -24.75
C LYS A 484 -28.91 -10.59 -23.54
N LEU A 485 -27.58 -10.54 -23.63
CA LEU A 485 -26.65 -11.07 -22.63
C LEU A 485 -26.82 -10.38 -21.26
N ASN A 486 -27.26 -9.12 -21.24
CA ASN A 486 -27.57 -8.40 -20.01
C ASN A 486 -28.66 -9.11 -19.20
N ASN A 487 -29.78 -9.53 -19.80
CA ASN A 487 -30.85 -10.21 -19.07
C ASN A 487 -30.42 -11.57 -18.50
N LEU A 488 -29.47 -12.25 -19.15
CA LEU A 488 -28.87 -13.48 -18.64
C LEU A 488 -27.93 -13.19 -17.47
N LEU A 489 -27.12 -12.12 -17.58
CA LEU A 489 -26.17 -11.67 -16.57
C LEU A 489 -26.86 -11.04 -15.36
N ASP A 490 -27.94 -10.28 -15.53
CA ASP A 490 -28.73 -9.65 -14.48
C ASP A 490 -29.42 -10.72 -13.62
N ASN A 491 -29.96 -11.76 -14.26
CA ASN A 491 -30.51 -12.93 -13.56
C ASN A 491 -29.41 -13.83 -12.97
N LEU A 492 -28.23 -13.94 -13.59
CA LEU A 492 -27.11 -14.64 -12.96
C LEU A 492 -26.64 -13.87 -11.72
N LEU A 493 -26.40 -12.56 -11.81
CA LEU A 493 -25.74 -11.74 -10.79
C LEU A 493 -26.64 -11.38 -9.60
N CYS A 494 -27.96 -11.22 -9.80
CA CYS A 494 -28.89 -11.06 -8.67
C CYS A 494 -28.91 -12.28 -7.74
N TYR A 495 -28.54 -13.45 -8.26
CA TYR A 495 -28.68 -14.73 -7.55
C TYR A 495 -27.39 -15.56 -7.49
N THR A 496 -26.27 -15.10 -8.05
CA THR A 496 -24.93 -15.67 -7.88
C THR A 496 -24.16 -14.91 -6.81
N SER A 497 -24.53 -15.19 -5.57
CA SER A 497 -23.61 -14.97 -4.45
C SER A 497 -22.70 -16.18 -4.32
N ALA A 498 -21.58 -16.04 -3.61
CA ALA A 498 -20.74 -17.21 -3.33
C ALA A 498 -21.56 -18.35 -2.68
N SER A 499 -22.70 -18.07 -2.01
CA SER A 499 -23.56 -19.06 -1.33
C SER A 499 -24.35 -19.95 -2.27
N THR A 500 -24.36 -19.59 -3.55
CA THR A 500 -25.11 -20.25 -4.61
C THR A 500 -24.22 -20.86 -5.69
N VAL A 501 -22.90 -20.61 -5.63
CA VAL A 501 -21.91 -21.22 -6.53
C VAL A 501 -21.46 -22.56 -5.94
N PRO A 502 -21.82 -23.72 -6.53
CA PRO A 502 -21.49 -25.03 -5.97
C PRO A 502 -20.00 -25.35 -6.14
N LEU A 503 -19.42 -26.01 -5.15
CA LEU A 503 -18.05 -26.54 -5.25
C LEU A 503 -18.04 -27.79 -6.14
N GLY A 504 -17.07 -27.85 -7.07
CA GLY A 504 -16.94 -28.95 -8.02
C GLY A 504 -16.56 -30.30 -7.38
N PRO A 505 -16.72 -31.43 -8.09
CA PRO A 505 -16.51 -32.79 -7.57
C PRO A 505 -15.02 -33.20 -7.44
N GLU A 506 -14.08 -32.31 -7.74
CA GLU A 506 -12.67 -32.48 -7.43
C GLU A 506 -12.48 -32.58 -5.90
N PRO A 507 -11.48 -33.31 -5.39
CA PRO A 507 -11.30 -33.44 -3.95
C PRO A 507 -10.97 -32.08 -3.34
N LEU A 508 -11.97 -31.47 -2.68
CA LEU A 508 -11.79 -30.29 -1.85
C LEU A 508 -10.71 -30.56 -0.80
N CYS A 509 -10.01 -29.54 -0.31
CA CYS A 509 -9.08 -29.77 0.79
C CYS A 509 -9.84 -30.30 2.02
N GLN A 510 -9.18 -31.13 2.84
CA GLN A 510 -9.78 -31.82 4.00
C GLN A 510 -10.63 -30.87 4.88
N LEU A 511 -10.17 -29.63 5.07
CA LEU A 511 -10.88 -28.60 5.82
C LEU A 511 -12.31 -28.33 5.29
N LEU A 512 -12.42 -28.08 3.99
CA LEU A 512 -13.71 -27.79 3.36
C LEU A 512 -14.61 -29.03 3.31
N GLN A 513 -14.03 -30.23 3.31
CA GLN A 513 -14.77 -31.49 3.38
C GLN A 513 -15.33 -31.75 4.79
N ASP A 514 -14.52 -31.59 5.83
CA ASP A 514 -14.88 -31.89 7.22
C ASP A 514 -15.94 -30.90 7.75
N GLU A 515 -15.87 -29.63 7.34
CA GLU A 515 -16.86 -28.59 7.67
C GLU A 515 -18.07 -28.56 6.70
N GLY A 516 -18.08 -29.46 5.70
CA GLY A 516 -19.24 -29.67 4.83
C GLY A 516 -19.54 -28.53 3.86
N ALA A 517 -18.52 -27.85 3.31
CA ALA A 517 -18.69 -26.77 2.36
C ALA A 517 -19.41 -27.27 1.08
N GLN A 518 -20.57 -26.69 0.76
CA GLN A 518 -21.34 -27.03 -0.44
C GLN A 518 -21.24 -25.94 -1.51
N SER A 519 -20.96 -24.71 -1.09
CA SER A 519 -20.85 -23.53 -1.94
C SER A 519 -19.53 -22.77 -1.74
N VAL A 520 -19.22 -21.85 -2.66
CA VAL A 520 -18.05 -20.96 -2.55
C VAL A 520 -18.17 -20.03 -1.33
N GLN A 521 -19.36 -19.66 -0.85
CA GLN A 521 -19.53 -18.85 0.37
C GLN A 521 -19.38 -19.71 1.60
N ASP A 522 -19.80 -20.97 1.58
CA ASP A 522 -19.44 -21.88 2.68
C ASP A 522 -17.92 -21.97 2.75
N ALA A 523 -17.23 -22.16 1.61
CA ALA A 523 -15.79 -22.17 1.58
C ALA A 523 -15.16 -20.84 2.02
N LEU A 524 -15.67 -19.69 1.57
CA LEU A 524 -15.16 -18.38 1.95
C LEU A 524 -15.46 -18.03 3.41
N ASN A 525 -16.63 -18.38 3.95
CA ASN A 525 -16.93 -18.21 5.37
C ASN A 525 -16.03 -19.12 6.20
N ILE A 526 -15.88 -20.39 5.78
CA ILE A 526 -14.95 -21.33 6.41
C ILE A 526 -13.54 -20.76 6.36
N ILE A 527 -13.08 -20.18 5.23
CA ILE A 527 -11.75 -19.59 5.01
C ILE A 527 -11.55 -18.24 5.73
N CYS A 528 -12.56 -17.37 5.80
CA CYS A 528 -12.49 -16.06 6.46
C CYS A 528 -12.60 -16.19 7.97
N ASP A 529 -13.40 -17.14 8.46
CA ASP A 529 -13.36 -17.59 9.85
C ASP A 529 -12.13 -18.48 10.11
N PHE A 530 -11.47 -18.96 9.04
CA PHE A 530 -10.13 -19.54 9.10
C PHE A 530 -9.09 -18.44 9.23
N GLU A 531 -8.87 -18.01 10.46
CA GLU A 531 -7.70 -17.22 10.79
C GLU A 531 -6.43 -18.05 10.46
N ASN A 532 -5.84 -17.88 9.27
CA ASN A 532 -4.51 -18.39 8.93
C ASN A 532 -3.74 -17.40 8.05
N ASP A 533 -2.80 -16.73 8.70
CA ASP A 533 -1.86 -15.80 8.09
C ASP A 533 -0.66 -16.61 7.58
N GLY A 534 -0.74 -17.10 6.34
CA GLY A 534 0.31 -17.87 5.68
C GLY A 534 0.49 -19.30 6.20
N CYS A 535 1.74 -19.75 6.42
CA CYS A 535 2.09 -21.11 6.86
C CYS A 535 1.63 -21.45 8.30
N ALA A 536 0.79 -20.63 8.92
CA ALA A 536 0.20 -20.88 10.24
C ALA A 536 -0.95 -21.89 10.13
N THR A 537 -1.18 -22.62 11.22
CA THR A 537 -2.38 -23.44 11.47
C THR A 537 -3.47 -22.61 12.15
N PHE A 538 -3.09 -21.59 12.93
CA PHE A 538 -3.99 -20.55 13.42
C PHE A 538 -3.31 -19.17 13.37
N SER A 539 -4.02 -18.13 12.96
CA SER A 539 -3.69 -16.73 13.21
C SER A 539 -4.58 -16.20 14.32
N VAL A 540 -4.09 -15.27 15.13
CA VAL A 540 -4.82 -14.79 16.31
C VAL A 540 -4.62 -13.29 16.46
N SER A 541 -5.72 -12.55 16.44
CA SER A 541 -5.76 -11.12 16.74
C SER A 541 -5.95 -10.85 18.24
N ALA A 542 -5.55 -9.67 18.69
CA ALA A 542 -5.80 -9.23 20.06
C ALA A 542 -7.31 -8.97 20.27
N GLY A 543 -7.90 -9.63 21.27
CA GLY A 543 -9.31 -9.48 21.60
C GLY A 543 -9.77 -10.47 22.66
N PRO A 544 -11.00 -10.35 23.19
CA PRO A 544 -11.57 -11.32 24.12
C PRO A 544 -11.59 -12.73 23.51
N GLY A 545 -11.14 -13.73 24.27
CA GLY A 545 -11.24 -15.14 23.86
C GLY A 545 -10.08 -15.68 23.01
N TRP A 546 -9.02 -14.89 22.76
CA TRP A 546 -7.83 -15.34 22.01
C TRP A 546 -7.23 -16.67 22.53
N GLN A 547 -7.39 -16.97 23.82
CA GLN A 547 -6.87 -18.20 24.44
C GLN A 547 -7.51 -19.48 23.87
N GLN A 548 -8.70 -19.38 23.27
CA GLN A 548 -9.46 -20.52 22.75
C GLN A 548 -8.76 -21.17 21.54
N VAL A 549 -7.80 -20.50 20.89
CA VAL A 549 -6.99 -21.11 19.83
C VAL A 549 -6.34 -22.43 20.29
N PHE A 550 -5.90 -22.51 21.54
CA PHE A 550 -5.25 -23.71 22.06
C PHE A 550 -6.21 -24.87 22.36
N THR A 551 -7.51 -24.58 22.50
CA THR A 551 -8.55 -25.61 22.66
C THR A 551 -8.94 -26.22 21.32
N LYS A 552 -8.75 -25.49 20.21
CA LYS A 552 -8.98 -25.98 18.84
C LYS A 552 -7.96 -27.04 18.41
N ILE A 553 -6.79 -27.12 19.06
CA ILE A 553 -5.73 -28.08 18.75
C ILE A 553 -6.02 -29.41 19.46
N PRO A 554 -6.23 -30.55 18.75
CA PRO A 554 -6.44 -31.84 19.41
C PRO A 554 -5.22 -32.30 20.23
N PRO A 555 -5.40 -33.22 21.21
CA PRO A 555 -4.27 -33.85 21.88
C PRO A 555 -3.32 -34.50 20.88
N SER A 556 -2.01 -34.36 21.13
CA SER A 556 -0.91 -34.85 20.27
C SER A 556 -0.85 -34.25 18.86
N ALA A 557 -1.71 -33.30 18.50
CA ALA A 557 -1.67 -32.63 17.20
C ALA A 557 -0.63 -31.49 17.16
N ASP A 558 -0.08 -31.27 15.97
CA ASP A 558 0.87 -30.21 15.68
C ASP A 558 0.12 -28.92 15.28
N ALA A 559 0.69 -27.76 15.57
CA ALA A 559 0.12 -26.49 15.13
C ALA A 559 1.18 -25.38 15.05
N HIS A 560 1.06 -24.52 14.04
CA HIS A 560 1.73 -23.23 13.98
C HIS A 560 0.74 -22.12 14.31
N ILE A 561 1.01 -21.29 15.31
CA ILE A 561 0.11 -20.23 15.78
C ILE A 561 0.80 -18.90 15.57
N CYS A 562 0.23 -18.02 14.75
CA CYS A 562 0.71 -16.68 14.52
C CYS A 562 -0.12 -15.68 15.35
N PHE A 563 0.52 -14.89 16.19
CA PHE A 563 -0.14 -13.83 16.94
C PHE A 563 0.20 -12.48 16.32
N GLN A 564 -0.84 -11.69 16.05
CA GLN A 564 -0.69 -10.33 15.54
C GLN A 564 -0.20 -9.38 16.64
N GLU A 565 0.14 -8.15 16.25
CA GLU A 565 0.42 -7.09 17.21
C GLU A 565 -0.77 -6.83 18.14
N GLY A 566 -0.49 -6.54 19.40
CA GLY A 566 -1.50 -6.23 20.39
C GLY A 566 -1.20 -6.78 21.78
N ASP A 567 -2.07 -6.40 22.71
CA ASP A 567 -2.01 -6.79 24.11
C ASP A 567 -2.89 -8.02 24.39
N TYR A 568 -2.30 -9.03 25.01
CA TYR A 568 -2.92 -10.31 25.32
C TYR A 568 -2.98 -10.51 26.85
N PRO A 569 -3.88 -9.79 27.56
CA PRO A 569 -4.01 -9.90 29.01
C PRO A 569 -4.58 -11.26 29.42
N LEU A 570 -4.09 -11.76 30.56
CA LEU A 570 -4.56 -12.97 31.21
C LEU A 570 -5.05 -12.68 32.63
N GLY A 571 -6.30 -13.10 32.90
CA GLY A 571 -6.88 -13.14 34.23
C GLY A 571 -6.37 -14.34 35.05
N GLU A 572 -6.08 -15.45 34.38
CA GLU A 572 -5.51 -16.69 34.95
C GLU A 572 -4.39 -17.22 34.06
N THR A 573 -3.50 -18.05 34.59
CA THR A 573 -2.42 -18.68 33.80
C THR A 573 -2.99 -19.58 32.70
N LEU A 574 -2.58 -19.34 31.46
CA LEU A 574 -2.94 -20.19 30.33
C LEU A 574 -2.15 -21.50 30.37
N VAL A 575 -2.85 -22.63 30.48
CA VAL A 575 -2.23 -23.96 30.46
C VAL A 575 -2.48 -24.62 29.10
N VAL A 576 -1.41 -24.91 28.37
CA VAL A 576 -1.43 -25.60 27.08
C VAL A 576 -0.81 -26.96 27.27
N GLU A 577 -1.62 -28.02 27.28
CA GLU A 577 -1.13 -29.36 27.59
C GLU A 577 -1.42 -30.42 26.53
N ASN A 578 -0.58 -31.46 26.52
CA ASN A 578 -0.68 -32.66 25.71
C ASN A 578 -0.76 -32.39 24.20
N LYS A 579 0.02 -31.44 23.67
CA LYS A 579 0.07 -31.14 22.22
C LYS A 579 1.25 -31.81 21.53
N GLY A 580 1.23 -31.89 20.19
CA GLY A 580 2.35 -32.33 19.38
C GLY A 580 3.44 -31.26 19.28
N HIS A 581 3.82 -30.90 18.06
CA HIS A 581 4.79 -29.87 17.72
C HIS A 581 4.11 -28.51 17.56
N LEU A 582 4.29 -27.64 18.55
CA LEU A 582 3.80 -26.26 18.52
C LEU A 582 4.89 -25.31 18.02
N LYS A 583 4.54 -24.47 17.05
CA LYS A 583 5.31 -23.28 16.67
C LYS A 583 4.46 -22.05 16.96
N ILE A 584 5.01 -21.05 17.64
CA ILE A 584 4.35 -19.80 17.96
C ILE A 584 5.20 -18.67 17.38
N SER A 585 4.63 -17.88 16.49
CA SER A 585 5.28 -16.72 15.88
C SER A 585 4.51 -15.46 16.24
N CYS A 586 5.22 -14.38 16.51
CA CYS A 586 4.68 -13.13 17.06
C CYS A 586 5.31 -11.93 16.31
N ALA A 587 4.85 -10.71 16.58
CA ALA A 587 5.29 -9.47 15.90
C ALA A 587 6.29 -8.63 16.74
N GLY A 588 7.29 -9.28 17.32
CA GLY A 588 8.29 -8.67 18.20
C GLY A 588 7.74 -8.25 19.56
N GLU A 589 8.21 -7.11 20.08
CA GLU A 589 7.68 -6.53 21.33
C GLU A 589 6.24 -5.99 21.17
N GLY A 590 5.72 -5.90 19.95
CA GLY A 590 4.34 -5.49 19.66
C GLY A 590 3.29 -6.55 20.05
N THR A 591 3.67 -7.82 20.14
CA THR A 591 2.81 -8.89 20.68
C THR A 591 3.13 -9.12 22.15
N HIS A 592 2.31 -8.56 23.05
CA HIS A 592 2.58 -8.55 24.49
C HIS A 592 1.60 -9.43 25.28
N PHE A 593 2.09 -10.58 25.75
CA PHE A 593 1.35 -11.42 26.68
C PHE A 593 1.69 -11.04 28.12
N TYR A 594 0.68 -10.76 28.94
CA TYR A 594 0.92 -10.39 30.33
C TYR A 594 -0.12 -10.91 31.31
N HIS A 595 0.36 -11.19 32.51
CA HIS A 595 -0.48 -11.52 33.65
C HIS A 595 -0.10 -10.62 34.82
N ASN A 596 -1.04 -9.83 35.33
CA ASN A 596 -0.73 -8.84 36.38
C ASN A 596 -0.49 -9.46 37.77
N ALA A 597 -1.16 -10.57 38.06
CA ALA A 597 -1.28 -11.15 39.39
C ALA A 597 -0.51 -12.47 39.60
N ASN A 598 -0.07 -13.14 38.54
CA ASN A 598 0.62 -14.43 38.59
C ASN A 598 1.94 -14.37 37.82
N GLU A 599 2.96 -15.10 38.27
CA GLU A 599 4.27 -15.13 37.60
C GLU A 599 4.24 -15.81 36.24
N THR A 600 3.29 -16.70 35.98
CA THR A 600 3.21 -17.44 34.71
C THR A 600 2.10 -16.92 33.83
N VAL A 601 2.49 -16.56 32.61
CA VAL A 601 1.60 -16.15 31.54
C VAL A 601 1.09 -17.41 30.82
N ILE A 602 2.01 -18.20 30.27
CA ILE A 602 1.70 -19.45 29.57
C ILE A 602 2.54 -20.60 30.13
N ARG A 603 1.87 -21.72 30.41
CA ARG A 603 2.44 -22.97 30.86
C ARG A 603 2.20 -24.06 29.83
N PHE A 604 3.26 -24.49 29.15
CA PHE A 604 3.24 -25.64 28.24
C PHE A 604 3.56 -26.92 29.01
N LYS A 605 2.74 -27.96 28.87
CA LYS A 605 2.90 -29.20 29.64
C LYS A 605 2.71 -30.44 28.76
N ASP A 606 3.64 -31.37 28.82
CA ASP A 606 3.61 -32.64 28.08
C ASP A 606 3.42 -32.45 26.55
N CYS A 607 3.99 -31.37 25.98
CA CYS A 607 4.00 -31.14 24.53
C CYS A 607 5.22 -31.79 23.86
N GLN A 608 5.08 -32.31 22.63
CA GLN A 608 6.22 -32.94 21.93
C GLN A 608 7.33 -31.92 21.61
N SER A 609 6.98 -30.74 21.07
CA SER A 609 7.90 -29.60 21.04
C SER A 609 7.17 -28.26 21.11
N VAL A 610 7.86 -27.23 21.60
CA VAL A 610 7.35 -25.85 21.55
C VAL A 610 8.44 -24.91 21.06
N SER A 611 8.18 -24.23 19.95
CA SER A 611 9.02 -23.14 19.42
C SER A 611 8.28 -21.81 19.59
N VAL A 612 8.95 -20.78 20.11
CA VAL A 612 8.39 -19.42 20.22
C VAL A 612 9.37 -18.42 19.63
N THR A 613 8.90 -17.58 18.71
CA THR A 613 9.70 -16.51 18.10
C THR A 613 9.04 -15.14 18.25
N ASP A 614 9.86 -14.11 18.43
CA ASP A 614 9.45 -12.70 18.26
C ASP A 614 8.31 -12.24 19.19
N GLY A 615 8.27 -12.63 20.47
CA GLY A 615 7.17 -12.26 21.38
C GLY A 615 7.62 -11.64 22.70
N PHE A 616 6.76 -10.84 23.34
CA PHE A 616 7.00 -10.28 24.66
C PHE A 616 6.10 -10.90 25.74
N PHE A 617 6.71 -11.49 26.77
CA PHE A 617 6.01 -12.19 27.85
C PHE A 617 6.34 -11.58 29.21
N SER A 618 5.33 -11.07 29.93
CA SER A 618 5.53 -10.45 31.25
C SER A 618 4.70 -11.10 32.36
N GLY A 619 5.41 -11.76 33.27
CA GLY A 619 4.86 -12.36 34.47
C GLY A 619 4.67 -11.34 35.59
N GLY A 620 3.56 -11.47 36.31
CA GLY A 620 3.12 -10.64 37.42
C GLY A 620 3.75 -11.00 38.75
N ASN A 621 2.99 -10.79 39.83
CA ASN A 621 3.44 -11.11 41.18
C ASN A 621 3.48 -12.63 41.35
N SER A 622 4.50 -13.14 42.04
CA SER A 622 4.57 -14.57 42.37
C SER A 622 4.02 -14.87 43.76
N GLY A 623 3.52 -16.10 43.91
CA GLY A 623 2.85 -16.62 45.11
C GLY A 623 3.55 -16.34 46.44
N ALA A 624 2.75 -15.96 47.43
CA ALA A 624 3.13 -15.92 48.83
C ALA A 624 2.99 -17.34 49.42
N GLY A 625 4.08 -17.87 49.97
CA GLY A 625 4.11 -19.17 50.63
C GLY A 625 5.37 -19.33 51.46
N LYS A 626 5.40 -20.33 52.36
CA LYS A 626 6.63 -20.67 53.08
C LYS A 626 7.42 -21.70 52.26
N PRO A 627 8.76 -21.78 52.37
CA PRO A 627 9.59 -22.74 51.61
C PRO A 627 9.21 -24.22 51.79
N ASP A 628 8.46 -24.51 52.85
CA ASP A 628 7.92 -25.79 53.31
C ASP A 628 6.51 -26.11 52.75
N ASP A 629 5.91 -25.19 51.99
CA ASP A 629 4.63 -25.37 51.31
C ASP A 629 4.83 -26.13 49.98
N GLN A 630 3.99 -27.14 49.70
CA GLN A 630 4.03 -27.88 48.43
C GLN A 630 3.69 -26.99 47.23
N THR A 631 2.95 -25.89 47.43
CA THR A 631 2.71 -24.88 46.38
C THR A 631 3.97 -24.09 46.01
N PHE A 632 4.98 -24.11 46.89
CA PHE A 632 6.31 -23.52 46.69
C PHE A 632 7.27 -24.41 45.89
N ALA A 633 6.80 -25.59 45.45
CA ALA A 633 7.67 -26.66 44.95
C ALA A 633 8.49 -26.28 43.71
N HIS A 634 8.05 -25.32 42.87
CA HIS A 634 8.78 -24.98 41.66
C HIS A 634 8.70 -23.47 41.33
N ILE A 635 9.86 -22.88 41.06
CA ILE A 635 9.97 -21.50 40.54
C ILE A 635 9.50 -21.52 39.09
N LYS A 636 8.40 -20.83 38.81
CA LYS A 636 7.86 -20.74 37.46
C LYS A 636 8.33 -19.48 36.74
N GLY A 637 8.38 -19.58 35.42
CA GLY A 637 8.69 -18.48 34.52
C GLY A 637 7.43 -17.79 34.00
N ALA A 638 7.59 -16.60 33.43
CA ALA A 638 6.58 -15.98 32.57
C ALA A 638 6.16 -16.95 31.45
N LEU A 639 7.14 -17.66 30.88
CA LEU A 639 6.93 -18.90 30.13
C LEU A 639 7.48 -20.08 30.92
N THR A 640 6.63 -21.09 31.10
CA THR A 640 6.99 -22.33 31.79
C THR A 640 6.74 -23.53 30.88
N PHE A 641 7.73 -24.42 30.76
CA PHE A 641 7.66 -25.63 29.94
C PHE A 641 7.93 -26.84 30.83
N GLU A 642 6.99 -27.78 30.85
CA GLU A 642 7.02 -28.95 31.71
C GLU A 642 6.89 -30.23 30.90
N ASN A 643 7.84 -31.15 31.01
CA ASN A 643 7.84 -32.42 30.27
C ASN A 643 7.76 -32.27 28.74
N CYS A 644 8.20 -31.13 28.19
CA CYS A 644 8.29 -30.94 26.76
C CYS A 644 9.60 -31.53 26.21
N ALA A 645 9.51 -32.38 25.18
CA ALA A 645 10.69 -33.07 24.64
C ALA A 645 11.67 -32.11 23.94
N GLU A 646 11.16 -31.02 23.34
CA GLU A 646 11.98 -29.98 22.74
C GLU A 646 11.40 -28.57 22.95
N VAL A 647 12.25 -27.61 23.33
CA VAL A 647 11.88 -26.19 23.52
C VAL A 647 12.85 -25.31 22.75
N GLN A 648 12.34 -24.44 21.89
CA GLN A 648 13.13 -23.48 21.12
C GLN A 648 12.59 -22.06 21.32
N LEU A 649 13.45 -21.13 21.73
CA LEU A 649 13.10 -19.73 21.93
C LEU A 649 14.09 -18.85 21.15
N GLN A 650 13.56 -17.92 20.34
CA GLN A 650 14.36 -16.96 19.56
C GLN A 650 13.70 -15.58 19.55
N HIS A 651 14.50 -14.50 19.65
CA HIS A 651 13.99 -13.12 19.54
C HIS A 651 12.86 -12.75 20.51
N ILE A 652 12.72 -13.47 21.63
CA ILE A 652 11.70 -13.15 22.63
C ILE A 652 12.23 -12.17 23.68
N VAL A 653 11.32 -11.37 24.21
CA VAL A 653 11.52 -10.61 25.45
C VAL A 653 10.73 -11.29 26.56
N SER A 654 11.35 -11.56 27.71
CA SER A 654 10.64 -12.14 28.85
C SER A 654 10.99 -11.43 30.15
N GLN A 655 9.95 -11.11 30.91
CA GLN A 655 10.03 -10.28 32.11
C GLN A 655 9.37 -10.95 33.31
N CYS A 656 10.01 -10.85 34.47
CA CYS A 656 9.41 -11.23 35.76
C CYS A 656 9.47 -10.07 36.77
N LYS A 657 8.52 -10.01 37.72
CA LYS A 657 8.49 -8.97 38.75
C LYS A 657 9.53 -9.18 39.84
N SER A 658 9.89 -8.07 40.50
CA SER A 658 10.81 -8.08 41.64
C SER A 658 10.13 -8.62 42.91
N ALA A 659 10.85 -9.40 43.71
CA ALA A 659 10.40 -9.84 45.03
C ALA A 659 11.55 -9.85 46.05
N THR A 660 11.25 -10.03 47.34
CA THR A 660 12.26 -10.03 48.42
C THR A 660 13.03 -11.36 48.50
N ARG A 661 12.49 -12.41 47.89
CA ARG A 661 13.06 -13.75 47.81
C ARG A 661 12.91 -14.28 46.38
N LEU A 662 13.40 -15.49 46.17
CA LEU A 662 13.29 -16.19 44.91
C LEU A 662 11.90 -16.81 44.79
N PHE A 663 11.10 -16.34 43.85
CA PHE A 663 9.73 -16.79 43.64
C PHE A 663 9.39 -17.03 42.16
N ALA A 664 10.07 -16.35 41.23
CA ALA A 664 9.83 -16.42 39.80
C ALA A 664 11.14 -16.45 38.99
N SER A 665 11.00 -16.81 37.73
CA SER A 665 12.00 -16.66 36.66
C SER A 665 11.42 -15.96 35.44
N CYS A 666 12.25 -15.60 34.46
CA CYS A 666 11.73 -15.24 33.13
C CYS A 666 11.27 -16.52 32.40
N ILE A 667 12.17 -17.52 32.32
CA ILE A 667 11.88 -18.81 31.68
C ILE A 667 12.17 -19.96 32.63
N THR A 668 11.25 -20.92 32.71
CA THR A 668 11.47 -22.22 33.35
C THR A 668 11.25 -23.33 32.34
N VAL A 669 12.22 -24.22 32.18
CA VAL A 669 12.08 -25.48 31.44
C VAL A 669 12.44 -26.62 32.38
N ILE A 670 11.48 -27.47 32.71
CA ILE A 670 11.64 -28.58 33.66
C ILE A 670 11.09 -29.85 33.05
N ASN A 671 11.87 -30.93 33.13
CA ASN A 671 11.47 -32.24 32.63
C ASN A 671 11.59 -33.30 33.71
N THR A 672 10.89 -34.42 33.57
CA THR A 672 11.07 -35.58 34.44
C THR A 672 12.20 -36.46 33.92
N LEU A 673 12.76 -37.30 34.80
CA LEU A 673 13.84 -38.23 34.42
C LEU A 673 13.41 -39.27 33.38
N SER A 674 12.12 -39.63 33.35
CA SER A 674 11.54 -40.53 32.34
C SER A 674 11.37 -39.87 30.97
N LYS A 675 11.39 -38.53 30.90
CA LYS A 675 11.21 -37.74 29.67
C LYS A 675 12.21 -36.56 29.60
N PRO A 676 13.53 -36.79 29.54
CA PRO A 676 14.50 -35.69 29.47
C PRO A 676 14.39 -34.95 28.13
N GLY A 677 14.18 -33.64 28.15
CA GLY A 677 14.02 -32.84 26.94
C GLY A 677 15.27 -32.13 26.44
N ARG A 678 15.11 -31.31 25.41
CA ARG A 678 16.18 -30.51 24.78
C ARG A 678 15.73 -29.05 24.73
N VAL A 679 16.60 -28.12 25.11
CA VAL A 679 16.27 -26.68 25.11
C VAL A 679 17.31 -25.87 24.34
N ARG A 680 16.83 -24.99 23.45
CA ARG A 680 17.62 -24.00 22.73
C ARG A 680 17.03 -22.61 22.90
N ILE A 681 17.81 -21.68 23.44
CA ILE A 681 17.42 -20.29 23.66
C ILE A 681 18.49 -19.42 23.00
N LYS A 682 18.12 -18.61 22.01
CA LYS A 682 19.06 -17.74 21.28
C LYS A 682 18.53 -16.34 21.04
N GLU A 683 19.41 -15.34 21.04
CA GLU A 683 19.07 -13.99 20.59
C GLU A 683 17.87 -13.38 21.35
N CYS A 684 17.69 -13.72 22.64
CA CYS A 684 16.57 -13.26 23.47
C CYS A 684 17.00 -12.20 24.51
N ARG A 685 16.03 -11.41 25.01
CA ARG A 685 16.21 -10.45 26.11
C ARG A 685 15.42 -10.88 27.35
N PHE A 686 16.09 -11.04 28.49
CA PHE A 686 15.50 -11.45 29.76
C PHE A 686 15.62 -10.34 30.80
N GLU A 687 14.48 -9.78 31.19
CA GLU A 687 14.39 -8.68 32.15
C GLU A 687 14.00 -9.18 33.54
N VAL A 688 15.03 -9.47 34.34
CA VAL A 688 14.88 -10.22 35.58
C VAL A 688 14.61 -9.29 36.76
N GLY A 689 13.53 -9.55 37.49
CA GLY A 689 13.21 -8.85 38.73
C GLY A 689 14.28 -9.02 39.82
N HIS A 690 14.30 -8.10 40.79
CA HIS A 690 15.17 -8.21 41.96
C HIS A 690 14.97 -9.57 42.66
N GLN A 691 16.07 -10.25 43.00
CA GLN A 691 16.13 -11.59 43.61
C GLN A 691 15.52 -12.74 42.78
N GLN A 692 15.13 -12.51 41.52
CA GLN A 692 14.58 -13.55 40.65
C GLN A 692 15.67 -14.25 39.82
N VAL A 693 15.27 -15.21 38.99
CA VAL A 693 16.16 -15.97 38.08
C VAL A 693 15.89 -15.61 36.63
N GLY A 694 16.92 -15.49 35.79
CA GLY A 694 16.72 -15.35 34.36
C GLY A 694 16.17 -16.65 33.75
N LEU A 695 17.05 -17.64 33.62
CA LEU A 695 16.75 -18.93 33.01
C LEU A 695 16.92 -20.07 34.02
N LEU A 696 15.88 -20.87 34.19
CA LEU A 696 15.89 -22.06 35.04
C LEU A 696 15.64 -23.32 34.19
N LEU A 697 16.71 -24.05 33.89
CA LEU A 697 16.72 -25.20 32.99
C LEU A 697 17.06 -26.46 33.78
N LEU A 698 16.07 -27.35 33.95
CA LEU A 698 16.12 -28.48 34.86
C LEU A 698 15.87 -29.79 34.10
N ASN A 699 16.70 -30.82 34.35
CA ASN A 699 16.53 -32.18 33.81
C ASN A 699 16.51 -32.28 32.27
N GLN A 700 17.46 -31.64 31.60
CA GLN A 700 17.53 -31.62 30.14
C GLN A 700 18.59 -32.58 29.63
N GLN A 701 18.38 -33.26 28.50
CA GLN A 701 19.45 -33.98 27.81
C GLN A 701 20.45 -33.01 27.17
N ARG A 702 19.96 -31.94 26.54
CA ARG A 702 20.79 -30.93 25.87
C ARG A 702 20.29 -29.52 26.18
N ILE A 703 21.21 -28.64 26.57
CA ILE A 703 20.97 -27.22 26.85
C ILE A 703 21.84 -26.38 25.92
N SER A 704 21.24 -25.43 25.21
CA SER A 704 21.94 -24.43 24.40
C SER A 704 21.38 -23.04 24.67
N VAL A 705 22.18 -22.16 25.28
CA VAL A 705 21.84 -20.76 25.59
C VAL A 705 22.89 -19.88 24.93
N ILE A 706 22.51 -19.21 23.83
CA ILE A 706 23.45 -18.59 22.89
C ILE A 706 23.07 -17.13 22.62
N ASP A 707 24.00 -16.19 22.79
CA ASP A 707 23.80 -14.79 22.37
C ASP A 707 22.56 -14.11 22.95
N ASN A 708 22.31 -14.29 24.25
CA ASN A 708 21.19 -13.67 24.96
C ASN A 708 21.63 -12.51 25.86
N GLN A 709 20.73 -11.54 26.06
CA GLN A 709 20.90 -10.46 27.03
C GLN A 709 20.05 -10.71 28.28
N ILE A 710 20.68 -10.82 29.45
CA ILE A 710 20.01 -11.11 30.72
C ILE A 710 20.31 -9.97 31.69
N LEU A 711 19.32 -9.12 31.95
CA LEU A 711 19.50 -7.85 32.67
C LEU A 711 18.63 -7.74 33.91
N ALA A 712 19.20 -7.23 35.01
CA ALA A 712 18.46 -6.98 36.22
C ALA A 712 17.64 -5.69 36.10
N ARG A 713 16.32 -5.80 36.22
CA ARG A 713 15.41 -4.65 36.20
C ARG A 713 15.58 -3.77 37.42
N LYS A 714 15.25 -2.48 37.27
CA LYS A 714 15.13 -1.57 38.41
C LYS A 714 14.06 -2.07 39.38
N LYS A 715 14.30 -1.90 40.69
CA LYS A 715 13.30 -2.18 41.73
C LYS A 715 12.10 -1.22 41.55
N PRO A 716 10.87 -1.67 41.81
CA PRO A 716 9.73 -0.76 41.95
C PRO A 716 10.01 0.30 43.03
N LYS A 717 9.50 1.53 42.84
CA LYS A 717 9.65 2.63 43.82
C LYS A 717 9.14 2.25 45.22
N SER A 718 8.14 1.37 45.29
CA SER A 718 7.56 0.83 46.53
C SER A 718 8.50 -0.12 47.29
N MET A 719 9.46 -0.76 46.60
CA MET A 719 10.37 -1.75 47.18
C MET A 719 11.58 -1.09 47.88
N THR A 720 11.28 -0.34 48.93
CA THR A 720 12.29 0.30 49.78
C THR A 720 12.90 -0.69 50.79
N ILE A 721 14.07 -0.38 51.37
CA ILE A 721 14.62 -1.18 52.48
C ILE A 721 13.61 -1.31 53.63
N ASP A 722 12.85 -0.26 53.94
CA ASP A 722 11.83 -0.30 55.00
C ASP A 722 10.71 -1.32 54.69
N TYR A 723 10.27 -1.38 53.43
CA TYR A 723 9.33 -2.41 52.97
C TYR A 723 9.94 -3.81 53.05
N MET A 724 11.18 -3.97 52.55
CA MET A 724 11.86 -5.27 52.53
C MET A 724 12.14 -5.82 53.94
N LEU A 725 12.29 -4.95 54.95
CA LEU A 725 12.49 -5.35 56.35
C LEU A 725 11.28 -6.07 56.96
N ASN A 726 10.10 -5.99 56.36
CA ASN A 726 8.94 -6.79 56.77
C ASN A 726 9.20 -8.29 56.58
N ASP A 727 10.03 -8.65 55.58
CA ASP A 727 10.49 -10.00 55.33
C ASP A 727 11.57 -10.42 56.35
N TYR A 728 11.26 -11.43 57.16
CA TYR A 728 12.17 -11.93 58.20
C TYR A 728 13.52 -12.41 57.66
N THR A 729 13.58 -13.00 56.47
CA THR A 729 14.83 -13.47 55.85
C THR A 729 15.70 -12.29 55.47
N VAL A 730 15.12 -11.23 54.91
CA VAL A 730 15.85 -9.99 54.61
C VAL A 730 16.31 -9.31 55.89
N ALA A 731 15.42 -9.20 56.88
CA ALA A 731 15.76 -8.65 58.19
C ALA A 731 16.91 -9.43 58.86
N SER A 732 16.92 -10.76 58.76
CA SER A 732 18.01 -11.59 59.28
C SER A 732 19.34 -11.33 58.56
N ARG A 733 19.34 -11.12 57.23
CA ARG A 733 20.56 -10.76 56.48
C ARG A 733 21.07 -9.38 56.89
N ILE A 734 20.19 -8.39 57.02
CA ILE A 734 20.57 -7.04 57.47
C ILE A 734 21.05 -7.07 58.92
N LYS A 735 20.45 -7.92 59.77
CA LYS A 735 20.91 -8.17 61.14
C LYS A 735 22.35 -8.69 61.15
N ASP A 736 22.72 -9.61 60.25
CA ASP A 736 24.11 -10.09 60.16
C ASP A 736 25.10 -8.98 59.76
N LEU A 737 24.63 -7.91 59.10
CA LEU A 737 25.44 -6.69 58.85
C LEU A 737 25.46 -5.75 60.06
N LEU A 738 24.34 -5.65 60.79
CA LEU A 738 24.18 -4.77 61.95
C LEU A 738 24.98 -5.24 63.16
N ILE A 739 25.11 -6.56 63.35
CA ILE A 739 25.90 -7.23 64.38
C ILE A 739 26.96 -8.14 63.74
N LYS A 740 27.78 -7.55 62.86
CA LYS A 740 28.75 -8.26 62.03
C LYS A 740 29.75 -9.04 62.87
N GLY A 741 29.89 -10.33 62.56
CA GLY A 741 30.84 -11.22 63.25
C GLY A 741 30.41 -11.62 64.67
N ALA A 742 29.12 -11.50 65.02
CA ALA A 742 28.63 -11.87 66.33
C ALA A 742 28.86 -13.36 66.67
N VAL A 743 29.75 -13.60 67.63
CA VAL A 743 30.11 -14.95 68.09
C VAL A 743 30.38 -14.96 69.60
N VAL A 744 30.26 -16.15 70.20
CA VAL A 744 30.77 -16.41 71.56
C VAL A 744 32.29 -16.55 71.46
N ARG A 745 33.02 -15.56 71.96
CA ARG A 745 34.48 -15.56 72.08
C ARG A 745 34.88 -15.18 73.49
N ASP A 746 36.01 -15.71 73.94
CA ASP A 746 36.65 -15.28 75.16
C ASP A 746 37.49 -14.04 74.85
N PHE A 747 37.03 -12.86 75.31
CA PHE A 747 37.62 -11.56 74.98
C PHE A 747 39.11 -11.51 75.34
N ASP A 748 39.46 -12.11 76.48
CA ASP A 748 40.81 -12.08 77.03
C ASP A 748 41.79 -13.01 76.29
N LYS A 749 41.27 -13.95 75.50
CA LYS A 749 42.08 -14.91 74.71
C LYS A 749 42.30 -14.53 73.25
N LEU A 750 41.75 -13.42 72.78
CA LEU A 750 42.00 -12.92 71.41
C LEU A 750 43.26 -12.05 71.37
N ASP A 751 44.06 -12.15 70.32
CA ASP A 751 45.19 -11.23 70.12
C ASP A 751 44.69 -9.80 69.84
N ILE A 752 45.49 -8.78 70.17
CA ILE A 752 45.13 -7.35 70.00
C ILE A 752 44.57 -7.03 68.59
N PRO A 753 45.14 -7.52 67.48
CA PRO A 753 44.60 -7.27 66.14
C PRO A 753 43.23 -7.90 65.89
N GLN A 754 42.89 -8.98 66.61
CA GLN A 754 41.59 -9.64 66.51
C GLN A 754 40.50 -8.92 67.33
N ARG A 755 40.90 -8.03 68.25
CA ARG A 755 39.98 -7.22 69.07
C ARG A 755 39.62 -5.89 68.41
N GLU A 756 40.43 -5.41 67.46
CA GLU A 756 40.27 -4.10 66.84
C GLU A 756 38.90 -3.97 66.13
N GLY A 757 38.12 -2.97 66.56
CA GLY A 757 36.78 -2.69 66.02
C GLY A 757 35.63 -3.60 66.51
N LEU A 758 35.87 -4.53 67.44
CA LEU A 758 34.82 -5.35 68.07
C LEU A 758 34.32 -4.72 69.37
N GLN A 759 33.01 -4.64 69.53
CA GLN A 759 32.34 -4.30 70.78
C GLN A 759 32.19 -5.55 71.67
N ASN A 760 32.39 -5.40 72.97
CA ASN A 760 32.08 -6.43 73.97
C ASN A 760 30.75 -6.11 74.67
N LEU A 761 29.76 -6.99 74.52
CA LEU A 761 28.50 -6.93 75.24
C LEU A 761 28.53 -7.94 76.39
N GLN A 762 28.43 -7.43 77.61
CA GLN A 762 28.48 -8.21 78.85
C GLN A 762 27.19 -8.06 79.65
N THR A 763 26.72 -9.15 80.27
CA THR A 763 25.58 -9.15 81.20
C THR A 763 25.99 -8.73 82.61
N ASP A 764 25.00 -8.54 83.49
CA ASP A 764 25.21 -8.28 84.90
C ASP A 764 25.73 -9.50 85.69
N ARG A 765 26.09 -9.27 86.97
CA ARG A 765 26.60 -10.33 87.87
C ARG A 765 25.58 -11.45 88.11
N LYS A 766 24.28 -11.14 88.16
CA LYS A 766 23.21 -12.13 88.37
C LYS A 766 23.13 -13.16 87.24
N SER A 767 23.51 -12.76 86.02
CA SER A 767 23.57 -13.63 84.84
C SER A 767 24.93 -14.34 84.65
N GLY A 768 25.87 -14.22 85.59
CA GLY A 768 27.16 -14.91 85.52
C GLY A 768 28.13 -14.34 84.49
N ASN A 769 28.15 -13.01 84.30
CA ASN A 769 29.11 -12.27 83.44
C ASN A 769 29.28 -12.84 82.02
N ARG A 770 28.17 -13.16 81.34
CA ARG A 770 28.19 -13.67 79.96
C ARG A 770 28.68 -12.60 79.00
N GLN A 771 29.42 -13.01 77.96
CA GLN A 771 30.05 -12.10 77.01
C GLN A 771 29.88 -12.58 75.56
N ILE A 772 29.66 -11.61 74.67
CA ILE A 772 29.69 -11.82 73.21
C ILE A 772 30.37 -10.64 72.53
N MET A 773 30.97 -10.90 71.37
CA MET A 773 31.71 -9.90 70.61
C MET A 773 31.15 -9.74 69.20
N PHE A 774 31.03 -8.51 68.73
CA PHE A 774 30.54 -8.17 67.39
C PHE A 774 30.91 -6.75 66.98
N ASN A 775 30.85 -6.43 65.69
CA ASN A 775 30.98 -5.07 65.19
C ASN A 775 29.57 -4.51 64.87
N SER A 776 29.29 -3.28 65.31
CA SER A 776 28.01 -2.62 65.08
C SER A 776 28.17 -1.11 64.92
N PRO A 777 27.33 -0.44 64.09
CA PRO A 777 27.24 1.02 64.04
C PRO A 777 26.60 1.63 65.32
N ILE A 778 25.90 0.83 66.13
CA ILE A 778 25.27 1.27 67.38
C ILE A 778 26.28 1.09 68.51
N ALA A 779 26.37 2.06 69.43
CA ALA A 779 27.30 2.00 70.56
C ALA A 779 26.95 0.89 71.58
N SER A 780 27.96 0.29 72.21
CA SER A 780 27.79 -0.82 73.17
C SER A 780 26.85 -0.47 74.33
N SER A 781 26.85 0.78 74.79
CA SER A 781 25.96 1.27 75.87
C SER A 781 24.48 1.25 75.46
N GLN A 782 24.18 1.51 74.19
CA GLN A 782 22.83 1.44 73.65
C GLN A 782 22.39 -0.01 73.46
N TRP A 783 23.28 -0.89 73.00
CA TRP A 783 23.00 -2.34 72.93
C TRP A 783 22.70 -2.94 74.30
N LYS A 784 23.46 -2.57 75.34
CA LYS A 784 23.16 -2.97 76.74
C LYS A 784 21.74 -2.58 77.13
N LYS A 785 21.35 -1.32 76.91
CA LYS A 785 19.99 -0.84 77.20
C LYS A 785 18.91 -1.63 76.46
N LEU A 786 19.10 -1.87 75.16
CA LEU A 786 18.13 -2.62 74.33
C LEU A 786 17.99 -4.08 74.78
N VAL A 787 19.10 -4.74 75.12
CA VAL A 787 19.08 -6.12 75.59
C VAL A 787 18.48 -6.21 77.00
N SER A 788 18.82 -5.29 77.89
CA SER A 788 18.24 -5.23 79.24
C SER A 788 16.72 -5.02 79.19
N ALA A 789 16.22 -4.12 78.34
CA ALA A 789 14.78 -3.87 78.19
C ALA A 789 14.01 -5.13 77.70
N GLU A 790 14.62 -5.96 76.85
CA GLU A 790 14.01 -7.21 76.37
C GLU A 790 14.09 -8.34 77.43
N THR A 791 14.96 -8.22 78.43
CA THR A 791 15.28 -9.28 79.40
C THR A 791 14.96 -8.90 80.85
N GLU A 792 14.14 -7.86 81.07
CA GLU A 792 13.89 -7.22 82.38
C GLU A 792 13.57 -8.18 83.56
N ASN A 793 13.17 -9.43 83.30
CA ASN A 793 12.96 -10.47 84.32
C ASN A 793 13.53 -11.87 83.98
N THR A 794 14.48 -11.99 83.04
CA THR A 794 14.99 -13.30 82.58
C THR A 794 16.51 -13.43 82.78
N VAL A 795 16.94 -14.45 83.55
CA VAL A 795 18.37 -14.76 83.72
C VAL A 795 18.93 -15.38 82.44
N ILE A 796 19.97 -14.78 81.87
CA ILE A 796 20.63 -15.29 80.67
C ILE A 796 21.55 -16.47 81.05
N SER A 797 21.11 -17.68 80.74
CA SER A 797 21.76 -18.92 81.24
C SER A 797 23.15 -19.19 80.63
N SER A 798 23.44 -18.73 79.41
CA SER A 798 24.71 -18.98 78.70
C SER A 798 25.10 -17.86 77.71
N ASN A 799 26.36 -17.85 77.26
CA ASN A 799 26.80 -16.95 76.18
C ASN A 799 26.02 -17.18 74.87
N ASN A 800 25.60 -18.41 74.59
CA ASN A 800 24.75 -18.71 73.44
C ASN A 800 23.34 -18.14 73.60
N ALA A 801 22.77 -18.18 74.81
CA ALA A 801 21.51 -17.50 75.11
C ALA A 801 21.63 -15.99 74.88
N LEU A 802 22.72 -15.36 75.36
CA LEU A 802 23.00 -13.94 75.11
C LEU A 802 23.09 -13.61 73.60
N LEU A 803 23.79 -14.45 72.83
CA LEU A 803 23.90 -14.29 71.37
C LEU A 803 22.54 -14.38 70.67
N ASN A 804 21.68 -15.31 71.10
CA ASN A 804 20.33 -15.47 70.56
C ASN A 804 19.41 -14.31 70.94
N THR A 805 19.52 -13.79 72.16
CA THR A 805 18.82 -12.57 72.59
C THR A 805 19.28 -11.37 71.75
N LEU A 806 20.59 -11.16 71.59
CA LEU A 806 21.12 -10.08 70.74
C LEU A 806 20.58 -10.16 69.31
N LYS A 807 20.59 -11.37 68.71
CA LYS A 807 20.03 -11.58 67.36
C LYS A 807 18.55 -11.21 67.29
N SER A 808 17.77 -11.56 68.30
CA SER A 808 16.34 -11.27 68.38
C SER A 808 16.07 -9.77 68.53
N VAL A 809 16.79 -9.11 69.44
CA VAL A 809 16.73 -7.65 69.64
C VAL A 809 17.15 -6.90 68.38
N ALA A 810 18.22 -7.34 67.70
CA ALA A 810 18.69 -6.77 66.45
C ALA A 810 17.65 -6.91 65.31
N ILE A 811 16.92 -8.02 65.24
CA ILE A 811 15.79 -8.16 64.30
C ILE A 811 14.63 -7.26 64.71
N ASN A 812 14.29 -7.18 66.00
CA ASN A 812 13.18 -6.36 66.51
C ASN A 812 13.41 -4.86 66.20
N ILE A 813 14.60 -4.33 66.52
CA ILE A 813 14.94 -2.93 66.22
C ILE A 813 14.93 -2.66 64.72
N LEU A 814 15.35 -3.63 63.89
CA LEU A 814 15.30 -3.49 62.44
C LEU A 814 13.88 -3.49 61.89
N ARG A 815 12.94 -4.25 62.46
CA ARG A 815 11.56 -4.35 61.96
C ARG A 815 10.66 -3.24 62.51
N ASN A 816 10.94 -2.72 63.70
CA ASN A 816 10.13 -1.67 64.35
C ASN A 816 10.55 -0.25 63.92
N PRO A 817 9.75 0.48 63.10
CA PRO A 817 10.13 1.79 62.59
C PRO A 817 10.30 2.85 63.70
N LYS A 818 9.56 2.73 64.81
CA LYS A 818 9.66 3.66 65.94
C LYS A 818 11.01 3.50 66.65
N LEU A 819 11.47 2.27 66.85
CA LEU A 819 12.77 2.00 67.46
C LEU A 819 13.94 2.43 66.56
N ARG A 820 13.80 2.24 65.23
CA ARG A 820 14.80 2.74 64.26
C ARG A 820 15.00 4.24 64.38
N ARG A 821 13.91 5.02 64.38
CA ARG A 821 13.95 6.49 64.44
C ARG A 821 14.53 7.04 65.74
N LYS A 822 14.37 6.31 66.86
CA LYS A 822 14.96 6.70 68.16
C LYS A 822 16.49 6.53 68.21
N ASN A 823 17.10 5.81 67.27
CA ASN A 823 18.54 5.62 67.21
C ASN A 823 19.13 6.31 65.97
N ALA A 824 19.77 7.48 66.17
CA ALA A 824 20.33 8.28 65.09
C ALA A 824 21.45 7.56 64.32
N ALA A 825 22.31 6.79 65.02
CA ALA A 825 23.38 6.01 64.41
C ALA A 825 22.82 4.90 63.50
N LEU A 826 21.80 4.18 63.96
CA LEU A 826 21.09 3.19 63.16
C LEU A 826 20.39 3.82 61.95
N THR A 827 19.75 4.98 62.13
CA THR A 827 19.07 5.69 61.04
C THR A 827 20.04 6.12 59.94
N ARG A 828 21.20 6.68 60.31
CA ARG A 828 22.28 7.02 59.37
C ARG A 828 22.80 5.78 58.64
N TRP A 829 23.09 4.73 59.39
CA TRP A 829 23.58 3.46 58.84
C TRP A 829 22.60 2.80 57.85
N ILE A 830 21.30 2.81 58.15
CA ILE A 830 20.25 2.33 57.24
C ILE A 830 20.15 3.24 55.99
N THR A 831 20.35 4.55 56.15
CA THR A 831 20.36 5.49 55.02
C THR A 831 21.52 5.19 54.07
N ASP A 832 22.70 4.90 54.61
CA ASP A 832 23.86 4.50 53.79
C ASP A 832 23.64 3.12 53.15
N LEU A 833 22.99 2.19 53.85
CA LEU A 833 22.57 0.89 53.30
C LEU A 833 21.61 1.06 52.12
N LYS A 834 20.64 1.98 52.22
CA LYS A 834 19.68 2.30 51.15
C LYS A 834 20.38 2.77 49.87
N LYS A 835 21.36 3.68 50.00
CA LYS A 835 22.12 4.21 48.86
C LYS A 835 22.93 3.13 48.12
N GLN A 836 23.30 2.07 48.83
CA GLN A 836 24.16 1.00 48.31
C GLN A 836 23.40 -0.30 47.99
N ASN A 837 22.07 -0.27 47.90
CA ASN A 837 21.25 -1.44 47.61
C ASN A 837 20.65 -1.38 46.19
N PRO A 838 21.44 -1.56 45.11
CA PRO A 838 20.93 -1.58 43.75
C PRO A 838 19.99 -2.76 43.53
N SER A 839 19.26 -2.74 42.42
CA SER A 839 18.58 -3.95 41.95
C SER A 839 19.61 -4.98 41.49
N VAL A 840 19.26 -6.24 41.70
CA VAL A 840 20.15 -7.37 41.43
C VAL A 840 19.33 -8.63 41.35
N MET A 841 19.49 -9.38 40.27
CA MET A 841 18.88 -10.69 40.11
C MET A 841 19.62 -11.73 40.97
N SER A 842 18.93 -12.78 41.41
CA SER A 842 19.59 -13.83 42.17
C SER A 842 20.51 -14.66 41.29
N LYS A 843 20.07 -15.07 40.09
CA LYS A 843 20.88 -15.85 39.16
C LYS A 843 20.55 -15.52 37.71
N GLY A 844 21.57 -15.51 36.84
CA GLY A 844 21.37 -15.32 35.41
C GLY A 844 20.86 -16.59 34.75
N ILE A 845 21.75 -17.59 34.61
CA ILE A 845 21.46 -18.87 33.94
C ILE A 845 21.70 -20.02 34.90
N VAL A 846 20.72 -20.91 35.05
CA VAL A 846 20.80 -22.10 35.89
C VAL A 846 20.53 -23.35 35.05
N CYS A 847 21.53 -24.22 34.95
CA CYS A 847 21.43 -25.57 34.39
C CYS A 847 21.57 -26.57 35.53
N ALA A 848 20.49 -27.25 35.91
CA ALA A 848 20.49 -28.12 37.08
C ALA A 848 19.52 -29.31 36.93
N GLY A 849 19.24 -29.98 38.04
CA GLY A 849 18.42 -31.18 38.10
C GLY A 849 19.28 -32.45 38.21
N ASP A 850 18.72 -33.57 37.81
CA ASP A 850 19.33 -34.90 37.92
C ASP A 850 20.05 -35.31 36.62
N THR A 851 19.73 -34.67 35.48
CA THR A 851 20.37 -34.98 34.18
C THR A 851 20.66 -33.72 33.37
N ALA A 852 21.85 -33.70 32.75
CA ALA A 852 22.35 -32.66 31.84
C ALA A 852 23.49 -33.20 30.97
N LYS A 853 23.20 -33.92 29.86
CA LYS A 853 24.24 -34.62 29.08
C LYS A 853 25.12 -33.67 28.24
N GLU A 854 24.56 -32.60 27.71
CA GLU A 854 25.31 -31.56 27.00
C GLU A 854 24.80 -30.17 27.37
N ILE A 855 25.72 -29.26 27.69
CA ILE A 855 25.43 -27.87 28.06
C ILE A 855 26.32 -26.95 27.23
N ARG A 856 25.72 -25.98 26.55
CA ARG A 856 26.39 -24.90 25.82
C ARG A 856 25.82 -23.57 26.28
N VAL A 857 26.63 -22.76 26.97
CA VAL A 857 26.29 -21.39 27.37
C VAL A 857 27.30 -20.47 26.69
N LEU A 858 26.91 -19.88 25.56
CA LEU A 858 27.81 -19.23 24.61
C LEU A 858 27.42 -17.76 24.40
N ASN A 859 28.39 -16.84 24.44
CA ASN A 859 28.24 -15.45 24.01
C ASN A 859 27.10 -14.66 24.69
N ASN A 860 26.68 -15.03 25.90
CA ASN A 860 25.60 -14.32 26.60
C ASN A 860 26.14 -13.12 27.39
N THR A 861 25.33 -12.07 27.50
CA THR A 861 25.60 -10.91 28.35
C THR A 861 24.67 -10.94 29.57
N ILE A 862 25.24 -10.98 30.77
CA ILE A 862 24.51 -11.03 32.04
C ILE A 862 24.85 -9.80 32.89
N THR A 863 23.89 -8.93 33.14
CA THR A 863 24.11 -7.65 33.82
C THR A 863 23.33 -7.57 35.13
N GLY A 864 24.03 -7.38 36.25
CA GLY A 864 23.39 -7.12 37.55
C GLY A 864 22.99 -8.38 38.32
N THR A 865 23.87 -9.36 38.48
CA THR A 865 23.56 -10.65 39.14
C THR A 865 24.33 -10.92 40.43
N HIS A 866 23.76 -11.69 41.36
CA HIS A 866 24.54 -12.33 42.44
C HIS A 866 25.34 -13.52 41.92
N MET A 867 24.77 -14.33 41.03
CA MET A 867 25.41 -15.49 40.41
C MET A 867 25.16 -15.52 38.90
N GLY A 868 26.21 -15.45 38.09
CA GLY A 868 26.07 -15.37 36.63
C GLY A 868 25.51 -16.65 36.02
N ILE A 869 26.36 -17.66 35.92
CA ILE A 869 26.04 -18.98 35.35
C ILE A 869 26.23 -20.04 36.43
N GLN A 870 25.22 -20.87 36.64
CA GLN A 870 25.28 -21.99 37.56
C GLN A 870 24.97 -23.30 36.82
N VAL A 871 25.96 -24.17 36.72
CA VAL A 871 25.81 -25.56 36.29
C VAL A 871 25.97 -26.46 37.50
N GLY A 872 24.99 -27.31 37.78
CA GLY A 872 25.15 -28.32 38.82
C GLY A 872 23.99 -29.29 38.87
N VAL A 873 24.30 -30.56 38.64
CA VAL A 873 23.34 -31.65 38.79
C VAL A 873 23.43 -32.28 40.18
N SER A 874 22.27 -32.61 40.76
CA SER A 874 22.15 -33.22 42.07
C SER A 874 20.74 -33.78 42.28
N ASN A 875 20.62 -35.01 42.76
CA ASN A 875 19.35 -35.57 43.21
C ASN A 875 19.15 -35.30 44.71
N ARG A 876 18.09 -34.57 45.06
CA ARG A 876 17.74 -34.23 46.45
C ARG A 876 16.71 -35.15 47.10
N SER A 877 16.17 -36.11 46.35
CA SER A 877 15.07 -36.98 46.78
C SER A 877 15.50 -38.29 47.46
N LYS A 878 16.79 -38.62 47.47
CA LYS A 878 17.34 -39.83 48.11
C LYS A 878 18.17 -39.48 49.36
N ASP A 879 17.97 -40.23 50.45
CA ASP A 879 18.76 -40.15 51.70
C ASP A 879 20.27 -40.43 51.47
N LYS A 880 20.61 -41.11 50.36
CA LYS A 880 21.97 -41.19 49.81
C LYS A 880 21.95 -40.73 48.35
N PRO A 881 22.37 -39.49 48.04
CA PRO A 881 22.41 -39.02 46.66
C PRO A 881 23.50 -39.77 45.88
N GLU A 882 23.12 -40.45 44.81
CA GLU A 882 24.07 -40.91 43.79
C GLU A 882 24.80 -39.70 43.21
N THR A 883 26.11 -39.84 42.94
CA THR A 883 26.88 -38.79 42.27
C THR A 883 26.42 -38.70 40.82
N LEU A 884 25.70 -37.65 40.49
CA LEU A 884 25.27 -37.34 39.13
C LEU A 884 26.26 -36.42 38.45
N HIS A 885 26.41 -36.57 37.14
CA HIS A 885 27.33 -35.77 36.35
C HIS A 885 26.63 -34.98 35.26
N ALA A 886 26.98 -33.70 35.14
CA ALA A 886 26.74 -32.95 33.91
C ALA A 886 27.74 -33.45 32.87
N GLY A 887 27.31 -33.78 31.67
CA GLY A 887 28.17 -34.37 30.64
C GLY A 887 29.14 -33.36 30.02
N ILE A 888 29.02 -33.10 28.72
CA ILE A 888 29.89 -32.13 28.02
C ILE A 888 29.39 -30.71 28.29
N THR A 889 30.14 -29.95 29.08
CA THR A 889 29.79 -28.58 29.47
C THR A 889 30.74 -27.57 28.83
N ARG A 890 30.19 -26.65 28.04
CA ARG A 890 30.91 -25.53 27.42
C ARG A 890 30.32 -24.21 27.87
N ILE A 891 31.16 -23.36 28.47
CA ILE A 891 30.81 -22.00 28.88
C ILE A 891 31.82 -21.07 28.22
N GLN A 892 31.41 -20.36 27.17
CA GLN A 892 32.35 -19.61 26.33
C GLN A 892 31.84 -18.24 25.90
N GLY A 893 32.72 -17.24 25.83
CA GLY A 893 32.38 -15.93 25.25
C GLY A 893 31.42 -15.09 26.08
N ASN A 894 31.09 -15.47 27.32
CA ASN A 894 30.05 -14.78 28.10
C ASN A 894 30.62 -13.54 28.81
N SER A 895 29.85 -12.47 28.84
CA SER A 895 30.11 -11.26 29.63
C SER A 895 29.20 -11.22 30.85
N ILE A 896 29.75 -11.13 32.06
CA ILE A 896 29.02 -11.27 33.32
C ILE A 896 29.38 -10.13 34.28
N GLN A 897 28.41 -9.28 34.61
CA GLN A 897 28.52 -8.29 35.67
C GLN A 897 27.87 -8.78 36.98
N ILE A 898 28.72 -9.09 37.95
CA ILE A 898 28.33 -9.45 39.31
C ILE A 898 28.14 -8.17 40.12
N VAL A 899 27.01 -8.04 40.81
CA VAL A 899 26.71 -6.91 41.70
C VAL A 899 26.60 -7.41 43.13
N LEU A 900 27.59 -7.09 43.95
CA LEU A 900 27.67 -7.55 45.33
C LEU A 900 26.93 -6.60 46.29
N SER A 901 25.61 -6.50 46.12
CA SER A 901 24.76 -5.69 47.00
C SER A 901 24.92 -6.10 48.48
N PRO A 902 24.66 -5.21 49.46
CA PRO A 902 24.66 -5.54 50.88
C PRO A 902 23.82 -6.77 51.25
N LEU A 903 22.74 -7.02 50.50
CA LEU A 903 21.82 -8.15 50.73
C LEU A 903 22.22 -9.43 49.99
N ALA A 904 23.46 -9.49 49.47
CA ALA A 904 23.98 -10.61 48.70
C ALA A 904 23.86 -11.95 49.45
N SER A 905 23.44 -12.98 48.72
CA SER A 905 23.33 -14.33 49.28
C SER A 905 24.71 -14.98 49.45
N ARG A 906 24.76 -16.13 50.16
CA ARG A 906 25.97 -16.96 50.23
C ARG A 906 26.35 -17.54 48.87
N ARG A 907 25.37 -17.81 48.00
CA ARG A 907 25.60 -18.30 46.63
C ARG A 907 25.77 -17.09 45.71
N ARG A 908 27.02 -16.81 45.36
CA ARG A 908 27.45 -15.67 44.55
C ARG A 908 28.70 -16.03 43.75
N GLY A 909 28.93 -15.38 42.62
CA GLY A 909 30.10 -15.62 41.76
C GLY A 909 29.78 -15.47 40.27
N GLY A 910 30.81 -15.52 39.42
CA GLY A 910 30.62 -15.40 37.97
C GLY A 910 30.07 -16.71 37.40
N ILE A 911 30.89 -17.75 37.47
CA ILE A 911 30.56 -19.08 36.94
C ILE A 911 30.73 -20.12 38.04
N PHE A 912 29.71 -20.94 38.26
CA PHE A 912 29.77 -22.14 39.08
C PHE A 912 29.56 -23.36 38.19
N ALA A 913 30.49 -24.32 38.22
CA ALA A 913 30.38 -25.58 37.51
C ALA A 913 30.56 -26.77 38.49
N GLY A 914 29.48 -27.53 38.66
CA GLY A 914 29.38 -28.66 39.58
C GLY A 914 29.32 -30.00 38.85
N ASN A 915 30.11 -30.99 39.29
CA ASN A 915 30.03 -32.39 38.84
C ASN A 915 30.14 -32.60 37.30
N CYS A 916 30.96 -31.84 36.59
CA CYS A 916 31.10 -31.98 35.13
C CYS A 916 32.02 -33.16 34.73
N SER A 917 31.58 -34.03 33.81
CA SER A 917 32.40 -35.07 33.19
C SER A 917 33.46 -34.50 32.23
N GLN A 918 33.07 -33.50 31.45
CA GLN A 918 33.96 -32.70 30.62
C GLN A 918 33.57 -31.22 30.71
N LEU A 919 34.53 -30.35 30.99
CA LEU A 919 34.29 -28.92 31.17
C LEU A 919 35.28 -28.10 30.35
N SER A 920 34.76 -27.12 29.60
CA SER A 920 35.54 -26.04 29.01
C SER A 920 34.93 -24.69 29.38
N ILE A 921 35.71 -23.85 30.07
CA ILE A 921 35.37 -22.45 30.39
C ILE A 921 36.37 -21.55 29.68
N ILE A 922 35.96 -20.94 28.57
CA ILE A 922 36.88 -20.29 27.62
C ILE A 922 36.42 -18.86 27.34
N ASP A 923 37.32 -17.88 27.36
CA ASP A 923 37.02 -16.53 26.84
C ASP A 923 35.78 -15.86 27.48
N ASN A 924 35.64 -15.98 28.81
CA ASN A 924 34.57 -15.29 29.54
C ASN A 924 35.12 -14.04 30.23
N SER A 925 34.34 -12.95 30.23
CA SER A 925 34.65 -11.69 30.90
C SER A 925 33.76 -11.49 32.12
N ILE A 926 34.34 -11.37 33.30
CA ILE A 926 33.60 -11.30 34.57
C ILE A 926 34.00 -10.03 35.35
N GLN A 927 33.04 -9.14 35.59
CA GLN A 927 33.27 -7.90 36.31
C GLN A 927 32.52 -7.90 37.65
N LEU A 928 33.22 -7.58 38.74
CA LEU A 928 32.61 -7.48 40.07
C LEU A 928 32.47 -6.02 40.52
N GLN A 929 31.23 -5.59 40.73
CA GLN A 929 30.92 -4.34 41.41
C GLN A 929 30.77 -4.58 42.92
N ARG A 930 31.55 -3.85 43.73
CA ARG A 930 31.54 -3.92 45.20
C ARG A 930 30.92 -2.67 45.83
N PHE A 931 30.39 -2.84 47.03
CA PHE A 931 29.87 -1.77 47.88
C PHE A 931 30.58 -1.79 49.25
N SER A 932 30.50 -0.71 50.03
CA SER A 932 31.27 -0.59 51.29
C SER A 932 30.89 -1.67 52.31
N PHE A 933 29.63 -2.10 52.33
CA PHE A 933 29.14 -3.18 53.19
C PHE A 933 29.68 -4.57 52.83
N THR A 934 30.11 -4.76 51.59
CA THR A 934 30.54 -6.05 51.04
C THR A 934 32.00 -6.05 50.57
N ASN A 935 32.76 -5.00 50.88
CA ASN A 935 34.17 -4.85 50.50
C ASN A 935 35.05 -6.05 50.89
N LEU A 936 34.85 -6.60 52.10
CA LEU A 936 35.57 -7.77 52.63
C LEU A 936 34.94 -9.12 52.23
N THR A 937 33.81 -9.11 51.53
CA THR A 937 33.12 -10.34 51.16
C THR A 937 33.87 -11.02 50.03
N LYS A 938 34.38 -12.23 50.30
CA LYS A 938 35.09 -13.02 49.30
C LYS A 938 34.16 -13.45 48.16
N VAL A 939 34.62 -13.24 46.93
CA VAL A 939 33.97 -13.67 45.69
C VAL A 939 34.97 -14.39 44.80
N GLU A 940 34.56 -15.54 44.30
CA GLU A 940 35.27 -16.33 43.30
C GLU A 940 34.70 -15.95 41.93
N SER A 941 35.57 -15.64 40.96
CA SER A 941 35.13 -15.38 39.58
C SER A 941 34.59 -16.66 38.95
N ILE A 942 35.39 -17.74 39.00
CA ILE A 942 35.00 -19.08 38.53
C ILE A 942 35.20 -20.09 39.65
N ARG A 943 34.18 -20.89 39.96
CA ARG A 943 34.24 -22.01 40.91
C ARG A 943 33.89 -23.32 40.22
N ILE A 944 34.81 -24.28 40.27
CA ILE A 944 34.63 -25.66 39.82
C ILE A 944 34.64 -26.56 41.05
N TYR A 945 33.59 -27.32 41.26
CA TYR A 945 33.38 -28.09 42.49
C TYR A 945 32.72 -29.45 42.22
N GLY A 946 32.95 -30.44 43.08
CA GLY A 946 32.27 -31.73 43.02
C GLY A 946 33.14 -32.86 42.49
N VAL A 947 32.52 -33.89 41.91
CA VAL A 947 33.23 -35.02 41.29
C VAL A 947 33.49 -34.69 39.82
N LEU A 948 34.76 -34.42 39.50
CA LEU A 948 35.19 -33.91 38.20
C LEU A 948 35.65 -35.07 37.31
N GLY A 949 35.31 -35.02 36.02
CA GLY A 949 35.75 -36.04 35.05
C GLY A 949 37.13 -35.80 34.47
N ARG A 950 37.45 -36.51 33.39
CA ARG A 950 38.82 -36.61 32.84
C ARG A 950 39.33 -35.34 32.17
N LYS A 951 38.48 -34.39 31.76
CA LYS A 951 38.90 -33.19 31.03
C LYS A 951 38.28 -31.92 31.58
N ILE A 952 39.11 -31.04 32.11
CA ILE A 952 38.73 -29.73 32.63
C ILE A 952 39.69 -28.70 32.03
N ILE A 953 39.19 -27.82 31.17
CA ILE A 953 39.98 -26.77 30.52
C ILE A 953 39.40 -25.41 30.89
N VAL A 954 40.22 -24.53 31.46
CA VAL A 954 39.85 -23.15 31.74
C VAL A 954 40.90 -22.22 31.15
N LYS A 955 40.55 -21.46 30.10
CA LYS A 955 41.52 -20.60 29.42
C LYS A 955 40.96 -19.30 28.87
N ASP A 956 41.83 -18.33 28.64
CA ASP A 956 41.50 -17.06 27.98
C ASP A 956 40.45 -16.23 28.74
N ASN A 957 40.18 -16.51 30.02
CA ASN A 957 39.17 -15.78 30.79
C ASN A 957 39.75 -14.50 31.40
N TYR A 958 38.91 -13.47 31.48
CA TYR A 958 39.20 -12.20 32.12
C TYR A 958 38.29 -11.97 33.32
N SER A 959 38.82 -11.50 34.45
CA SER A 959 37.96 -10.96 35.51
C SER A 959 38.57 -9.81 36.30
N THR A 960 37.73 -8.92 36.80
CA THR A 960 38.14 -7.79 37.64
C THR A 960 37.56 -7.85 39.05
N ASN A 961 38.33 -7.38 40.04
CA ASN A 961 37.92 -7.15 41.43
C ASN A 961 37.45 -8.38 42.23
N CYS A 962 37.50 -9.58 41.66
CA CYS A 962 37.24 -10.83 42.39
C CYS A 962 38.40 -11.15 43.34
N ASN A 963 38.19 -11.91 44.41
CA ASN A 963 39.28 -12.25 45.33
C ASN A 963 40.12 -13.43 44.80
N ILE A 964 39.43 -14.39 44.19
CA ILE A 964 40.03 -15.57 43.58
C ILE A 964 39.56 -15.61 42.14
N GLY A 965 40.50 -15.68 41.19
CA GLY A 965 40.19 -15.85 39.76
C GLY A 965 39.47 -17.17 39.52
N ILE A 966 40.16 -18.28 39.72
CA ILE A 966 39.60 -19.63 39.60
C ILE A 966 39.81 -20.43 40.88
N LYS A 967 38.74 -21.02 41.42
CA LYS A 967 38.79 -22.02 42.48
C LYS A 967 38.35 -23.38 41.96
N ILE A 968 39.24 -24.38 42.01
CA ILE A 968 38.91 -25.78 41.70
C ILE A 968 39.01 -26.58 42.99
N ALA A 969 37.90 -27.17 43.42
CA ALA A 969 37.80 -27.91 44.67
C ALA A 969 37.06 -29.25 44.44
N PRO A 970 37.76 -30.30 43.98
CA PRO A 970 37.15 -31.61 43.80
C PRO A 970 36.79 -32.25 45.14
N VAL A 971 35.68 -32.99 45.21
CA VAL A 971 35.22 -33.68 46.44
C VAL A 971 35.92 -35.02 46.64
N ALA A 972 36.36 -35.66 45.56
CA ALA A 972 37.21 -36.85 45.58
C ALA A 972 38.19 -36.78 44.40
N MET A 973 39.45 -37.14 44.63
CA MET A 973 40.42 -37.39 43.57
C MET A 973 40.19 -38.82 43.06
N GLN A 974 39.79 -38.97 41.80
CA GLN A 974 39.82 -40.28 41.16
C GLN A 974 41.24 -40.51 40.64
N ASP A 975 41.83 -41.67 40.96
CA ASP A 975 43.16 -42.07 40.51
C ASP A 975 43.11 -42.54 39.05
N VAL A 976 42.74 -41.61 38.17
CA VAL A 976 42.53 -41.83 36.73
C VAL A 976 43.25 -40.75 35.95
N THR A 977 43.81 -41.12 34.79
CA THR A 977 44.46 -40.17 33.89
C THR A 977 43.50 -39.05 33.50
N HIS A 978 43.88 -37.81 33.82
CA HIS A 978 43.08 -36.63 33.55
C HIS A 978 43.91 -35.52 32.90
N GLN A 979 43.25 -34.69 32.10
CA GLN A 979 43.79 -33.45 31.55
C GLN A 979 43.05 -32.28 32.17
N TRP A 980 43.59 -31.76 33.27
CA TRP A 980 43.11 -30.57 33.96
C TRP A 980 44.10 -29.43 33.71
N LEU A 981 43.65 -28.40 32.99
CA LEU A 981 44.48 -27.27 32.57
C LEU A 981 43.76 -25.95 32.89
N VAL A 982 44.50 -25.05 33.54
CA VAL A 982 44.13 -23.65 33.72
C VAL A 982 45.23 -22.80 33.09
N ALA A 983 44.94 -22.16 31.96
CA ALA A 983 45.96 -21.49 31.16
C ALA A 983 45.53 -20.12 30.62
N ASP A 984 46.47 -19.19 30.52
CA ASP A 984 46.32 -17.96 29.72
C ASP A 984 45.13 -17.08 30.19
N ASN A 985 44.95 -16.91 31.51
CA ASN A 985 43.86 -16.10 32.10
C ASN A 985 44.40 -14.82 32.77
N MET A 986 43.58 -13.75 32.80
CA MET A 986 43.91 -12.46 33.41
C MET A 986 42.88 -12.06 34.48
N PHE A 987 43.31 -11.93 35.74
CA PHE A 987 42.45 -11.73 36.91
C PHE A 987 42.77 -10.45 37.68
N ALA A 988 42.68 -9.31 36.98
CA ALA A 988 43.02 -7.99 37.48
C ALA A 988 42.45 -7.68 38.89
N GLY A 989 43.36 -7.47 39.84
CA GLY A 989 43.02 -7.10 41.22
C GLY A 989 42.63 -8.29 42.12
N SER A 990 42.85 -9.53 41.66
CA SER A 990 42.66 -10.72 42.48
C SER A 990 43.85 -10.98 43.40
N THR A 991 43.59 -11.42 44.63
CA THR A 991 44.65 -11.85 45.56
C THR A 991 45.23 -13.21 45.20
N THR A 992 44.51 -14.00 44.42
CA THR A 992 44.93 -15.35 44.00
C THR A 992 44.39 -15.61 42.60
N SER A 993 45.28 -15.88 41.63
CA SER A 993 44.85 -16.22 40.27
C SER A 993 44.14 -17.57 40.23
N VAL A 994 44.76 -18.63 40.77
CA VAL A 994 44.23 -20.00 40.73
C VAL A 994 44.45 -20.74 42.06
N GLU A 995 43.35 -21.05 42.76
CA GLU A 995 43.33 -21.97 43.91
C GLU A 995 42.86 -23.36 43.44
N ALA A 996 43.77 -24.31 43.29
CA ALA A 996 43.46 -25.66 42.79
C ALA A 996 44.49 -26.70 43.28
N PRO A 997 44.12 -28.00 43.34
CA PRO A 997 45.03 -29.09 43.71
C PRO A 997 46.26 -29.19 42.80
N GLY A 998 47.31 -29.86 43.28
CA GLY A 998 48.55 -30.05 42.52
C GLY A 998 48.39 -30.81 41.21
N SER A 999 47.31 -31.58 41.05
CA SER A 999 47.00 -32.32 39.82
C SER A 999 46.53 -31.43 38.65
N VAL A 1000 46.22 -30.15 38.90
CA VAL A 1000 45.83 -29.18 37.87
C VAL A 1000 47.07 -28.49 37.31
N LYS A 1001 47.30 -28.62 35.99
CA LYS A 1001 48.36 -27.88 35.28
C LYS A 1001 47.97 -26.40 35.19
N LYS A 1002 48.86 -25.51 35.63
CA LYS A 1002 48.66 -24.05 35.64
C LYS A 1002 49.71 -23.40 34.73
N ARG A 1003 49.29 -22.55 33.78
CA ARG A 1003 50.19 -21.85 32.85
C ARG A 1003 49.73 -20.41 32.64
N ASN A 1004 50.62 -19.41 32.67
CA ASN A 1004 50.29 -18.02 32.26
C ASN A 1004 49.00 -17.44 32.89
N ASN A 1005 48.78 -17.60 34.20
CA ASN A 1005 47.61 -17.01 34.88
C ASN A 1005 48.06 -15.80 35.72
N ILE A 1006 47.62 -14.61 35.33
CA ILE A 1006 48.10 -13.33 35.88
C ILE A 1006 47.01 -12.71 36.76
N THR A 1007 47.40 -11.99 37.82
CA THR A 1007 46.53 -11.20 38.72
C THR A 1007 46.76 -9.72 38.57
#